data_AF-A0A078H262-F1
#
_entry.id   AF-A0A078H262-F1
#
_cell.length_a   1.000
_cell.length_b   1.000
_cell.length_c   1.000
_cell.angle_alpha   90.00
_cell.angle_beta   90.00
_cell.angle_gamma   90.00
#
_symmetry.space_group_name_H-M   'P 1'
#
loop_
_entity.id
_entity.type
_entity.pdbx_description
1 polymer ?
#
loop_
_entity_poly.entity_id
_entity_poly.type
_entity_poly.pdbx_seq_one_letter_code
_entity_poly.pdbx_strand_id
1 'polypeptide(L)'
;MQLHSMAPRWKWKETSGSLSSCNVLLAVEPEQAELLDRCCFGRLVLPAEKDKKWIQLSFEEAFYLLYNLKCIKIYLQGRCLENEVDTWMYMKSQRPNFPIFFKAYSHLRSKNWVLRSGLQYGVDFVAYRHHPSLVHSEYSVLVQSGDSNRLRVWSDVHCAVRLSGSVAKTLLTLHVSGSSNKEDLKLPMCLENYKVEEQTICRWSPELNREDETTNPKPNATTVAFLNGSPDVPKKLSPRAARPLKLAALETDSSSSPISANNRIPKDTSPKVSDRKPPPSPFSEKKRPSRTTELESLTSQLQYDLKKAKQQVTVSETSKRQAEQEAEESRKQLQEVSSKLQETKNQVLEEETDKTGAFNHRSVSQGWDLEFGATTDERGGLDVVVQEIRQLKLQIEMVASSEADHVKQAELRNSDIHLLRGNLKDTLFLVENFSNQLKDCEVTDAETKALATETLRQLENAKKAVEELKSDGTKEVESYKKMAVELEQSKSRMVWLGGLVTKLLANPGVLENHETLLKDYASLKLGESNEKNEEVSSLRCEVERLRAALEASGKKDQEGNVKASSRLRIQAELRFELKTAKSKIDKLEARLVDKETELKFISEENDTLCLLLKKNQKETDAEAELKQQREVIKKLKADLMDKETQLQIVSDQNETLKSDIHKRETDIQDVLMKLGFAMREAEKSSQRAVRVTEELDATRASNSAMKTELDKLKARVQSNQLREDAEKANAMLSAGNNNNQRNSPYSEDINDEVQRRKQGISLRRLVFGGRSRRNGWRLTE
;
A
#
# COMPACT_ATOMS: atom_id res chain seq x y z
N MET A 1 14.84 -6.07 -2.85
CA MET A 1 14.82 -7.17 -1.87
C MET A 1 13.39 -7.67 -1.76
N GLN A 2 13.13 -8.97 -2.01
CA GLN A 2 11.85 -9.57 -1.67
C GLN A 2 11.96 -10.13 -0.25
N LEU A 3 11.25 -9.55 0.72
CA LEU A 3 11.33 -10.00 2.12
C LEU A 3 10.84 -11.45 2.28
N HIS A 4 9.82 -11.82 1.51
CA HIS A 4 9.19 -13.14 1.52
C HIS A 4 10.12 -14.28 1.07
N SER A 5 11.05 -14.04 0.12
CA SER A 5 11.98 -15.09 -0.32
C SER A 5 13.09 -15.38 0.70
N MET A 6 13.32 -14.49 1.65
CA MET A 6 14.30 -14.69 2.72
C MET A 6 13.71 -15.37 3.96
N ALA A 7 12.40 -15.25 4.20
CA ALA A 7 11.71 -15.72 5.41
C ALA A 7 12.03 -17.17 5.87
N PRO A 8 12.23 -18.18 4.99
CA PRO A 8 12.62 -19.52 5.42
C PRO A 8 13.92 -19.60 6.25
N ARG A 9 14.82 -18.61 6.11
CA ARG A 9 16.09 -18.52 6.86
C ARG A 9 15.98 -17.81 8.21
N TRP A 10 14.80 -17.30 8.59
CA TRP A 10 14.62 -16.38 9.73
C TRP A 10 14.04 -17.06 10.99
N LYS A 11 14.21 -18.39 11.14
CA LYS A 11 13.75 -19.14 12.34
C LYS A 11 14.67 -18.93 13.55
N TRP A 12 14.77 -17.70 14.05
CA TRP A 12 15.50 -17.39 15.28
C TRP A 12 14.68 -17.85 16.51
N LYS A 13 14.95 -19.07 17.01
CA LYS A 13 14.19 -19.68 18.10
C LYS A 13 14.26 -18.92 19.43
N GLU A 14 15.28 -18.08 19.63
CA GLU A 14 15.69 -17.58 20.96
C GLU A 14 15.79 -16.05 21.06
N THR A 15 15.61 -15.29 19.97
CA THR A 15 15.62 -13.82 20.02
C THR A 15 14.36 -13.28 20.70
N SER A 16 14.55 -12.71 21.89
CA SER A 16 13.51 -12.15 22.74
C SER A 16 13.55 -10.62 22.76
N GLY A 17 12.39 -10.00 22.55
CA GLY A 17 12.21 -8.55 22.63
C GLY A 17 11.45 -8.14 23.88
N SER A 18 11.96 -7.19 24.65
CA SER A 18 11.26 -6.64 25.82
C SER A 18 10.38 -5.46 25.44
N LEU A 19 9.12 -5.48 25.87
CA LEU A 19 8.20 -4.34 25.72
C LEU A 19 8.57 -3.21 26.68
N SER A 20 8.72 -2.00 26.14
CA SER A 20 9.01 -0.78 26.91
C SER A 20 8.18 0.39 26.38
N SER A 21 7.14 0.75 27.13
CA SER A 21 6.14 1.78 26.76
C SER A 21 5.54 1.55 25.36
N CYS A 22 5.98 2.30 24.35
CA CYS A 22 5.49 2.27 22.97
C CYS A 22 6.49 1.64 21.97
N ASN A 23 7.53 0.96 22.45
CA ASN A 23 8.58 0.32 21.64
C ASN A 23 8.87 -1.10 22.13
N VAL A 24 9.58 -1.88 21.30
CA VAL A 24 10.19 -3.16 21.70
C VAL A 24 11.71 -3.05 21.57
N LEU A 25 12.44 -3.43 22.62
CA LEU A 25 13.90 -3.54 22.61
C LEU A 25 14.29 -4.99 22.37
N LEU A 26 14.82 -5.28 21.19
CA LEU A 26 15.28 -6.62 20.79
C LEU A 26 16.80 -6.71 21.03
N ALA A 27 17.22 -7.64 21.89
CA ALA A 27 18.63 -8.00 22.02
C ALA A 27 18.97 -9.08 20.98
N VAL A 28 19.97 -8.82 20.13
CA VAL A 28 20.35 -9.71 19.03
C VAL A 28 21.85 -9.88 18.92
N GLU A 29 22.26 -11.00 18.33
CA GLU A 29 23.66 -11.26 17.99
C GLU A 29 24.15 -10.35 16.85
N PRO A 30 25.46 -10.11 16.70
CA PRO A 30 26.01 -9.17 15.73
C PRO A 30 25.58 -9.39 14.27
N GLU A 31 25.36 -10.65 13.88
CA GLU A 31 24.92 -11.10 12.55
C GLU A 31 23.42 -10.86 12.30
N GLN A 32 22.58 -11.16 13.30
CA GLN A 32 21.14 -10.92 13.27
C GLN A 32 20.84 -9.42 13.17
N ALA A 33 21.63 -8.58 13.86
CA ALA A 33 21.56 -7.14 13.70
C ALA A 33 21.85 -6.67 12.28
N GLU A 34 22.81 -7.31 11.59
CA GLU A 34 23.12 -6.96 10.20
C GLU A 34 21.99 -7.39 9.25
N LEU A 35 21.35 -8.55 9.49
CA LEU A 35 20.14 -8.96 8.75
C LEU A 35 18.98 -7.98 8.95
N LEU A 36 18.76 -7.49 10.18
CA LEU A 36 17.73 -6.50 10.49
C LEU A 36 18.03 -5.13 9.84
N ASP A 37 19.29 -4.67 9.86
CA ASP A 37 19.69 -3.42 9.20
C ASP A 37 19.53 -3.52 7.67
N ARG A 38 20.07 -4.58 7.05
CA ARG A 38 19.92 -4.88 5.61
C ARG A 38 18.45 -4.89 5.16
N CYS A 39 17.54 -5.45 5.97
CA CYS A 39 16.09 -5.45 5.69
C CYS A 39 15.32 -4.23 6.25
N CYS A 40 16.04 -3.28 6.84
CA CYS A 40 15.56 -2.03 7.41
C CYS A 40 14.46 -2.20 8.47
N PHE A 41 14.69 -3.04 9.48
CA PHE A 41 13.85 -3.13 10.67
C PHE A 41 14.54 -2.50 11.87
N GLY A 42 13.85 -1.57 12.53
CA GLY A 42 14.30 -0.93 13.76
C GLY A 42 15.50 -0.01 13.61
N ARG A 43 15.98 0.50 14.75
CA ARG A 43 17.14 1.36 14.88
C ARG A 43 18.11 0.76 15.88
N LEU A 44 19.38 0.65 15.51
CA LEU A 44 20.44 0.26 16.44
C LEU A 44 20.58 1.30 17.56
N VAL A 45 20.54 0.82 18.81
CA VAL A 45 20.86 1.57 20.02
C VAL A 45 22.32 1.29 20.37
N LEU A 46 23.06 2.32 20.80
CA LEU A 46 24.47 2.16 21.17
C LEU A 46 24.59 1.22 22.38
N PRO A 47 25.40 0.14 22.31
CA PRO A 47 25.49 -0.86 23.37
C PRO A 47 26.41 -0.39 24.51
N ALA A 48 26.13 -0.88 25.72
CA ALA A 48 27.03 -0.77 26.87
C ALA A 48 27.93 -2.00 27.06
N GLU A 49 27.55 -3.14 26.46
CA GLU A 49 28.23 -4.44 26.55
C GLU A 49 28.71 -4.88 25.15
N LYS A 50 29.76 -5.68 25.08
CA LYS A 50 30.45 -5.96 23.80
C LYS A 50 29.73 -6.96 22.90
N ASP A 51 28.97 -7.88 23.48
CA ASP A 51 28.63 -9.13 22.81
C ASP A 51 27.25 -9.10 22.12
N LYS A 52 26.31 -8.26 22.59
CA LYS A 52 24.96 -8.16 22.03
C LYS A 52 24.60 -6.74 21.59
N LYS A 53 23.94 -6.64 20.43
CA LYS A 53 23.44 -5.39 19.87
C LYS A 53 21.97 -5.22 20.24
N TRP A 54 21.61 -4.01 20.66
CA TRP A 54 20.24 -3.65 21.02
C TRP A 54 19.57 -2.92 19.86
N ILE A 55 18.42 -3.42 19.39
CA ILE A 55 17.64 -2.80 18.32
C ILE A 55 16.28 -2.36 18.87
N GLN A 56 15.99 -1.07 18.73
CA GLN A 56 14.69 -0.49 19.02
C GLN A 56 13.78 -0.67 17.81
N LEU A 57 12.69 -1.42 17.99
CA LEU A 57 11.62 -1.62 17.02
C LEU A 57 10.40 -0.80 17.43
N SER A 58 9.69 -0.22 16.46
CA SER A 58 8.32 0.25 16.70
C SER A 58 7.37 -0.92 16.92
N PHE A 59 6.17 -0.66 17.46
CA PHE A 59 5.13 -1.70 17.57
C PHE A 59 4.77 -2.32 16.21
N GLU A 60 4.70 -1.53 15.14
CA GLU A 60 4.43 -2.05 13.80
C GLU A 60 5.56 -2.94 13.29
N GLU A 61 6.81 -2.56 13.50
CA GLU A 61 7.98 -3.36 13.13
C GLU A 61 8.04 -4.68 13.92
N ALA A 62 7.87 -4.61 15.24
CA ALA A 62 7.92 -5.77 16.12
C ALA A 62 6.75 -6.72 15.86
N PHE A 63 5.53 -6.21 15.67
CA PHE A 63 4.39 -7.06 15.34
C PHE A 63 4.48 -7.64 13.92
N TYR A 64 5.12 -6.96 12.96
CA TYR A 64 5.39 -7.54 11.64
C TYR A 64 6.38 -8.72 11.74
N LEU A 65 7.45 -8.56 12.52
CA LEU A 65 8.44 -9.61 12.78
C LEU A 65 7.83 -10.80 13.56
N LEU A 66 6.88 -10.55 14.48
CA LEU A 66 6.15 -11.59 15.21
C LEU A 66 5.09 -12.30 14.35
N TYR A 67 4.21 -11.55 13.68
CA TYR A 67 2.99 -12.07 13.04
C TYR A 67 3.23 -12.50 11.58
N ASN A 68 3.82 -11.62 10.76
CA ASN A 68 4.03 -11.88 9.34
C ASN A 68 5.28 -12.73 9.05
N LEU A 69 6.36 -12.55 9.84
CA LEU A 69 7.63 -13.26 9.62
C LEU A 69 7.93 -14.36 10.66
N LYS A 70 7.21 -14.39 11.79
CA LYS A 70 7.31 -15.39 12.87
C LYS A 70 8.75 -15.66 13.33
N CYS A 71 9.54 -14.60 13.44
CA CYS A 71 11.00 -14.65 13.67
C CYS A 71 11.48 -14.06 15.01
N ILE A 72 10.60 -13.55 15.86
CA ILE A 72 10.93 -13.08 17.22
C ILE A 72 9.87 -13.51 18.24
N LYS A 73 10.24 -13.57 19.53
CA LYS A 73 9.30 -13.66 20.66
C LYS A 73 9.28 -12.35 21.45
N ILE A 74 8.13 -11.98 22.01
CA ILE A 74 7.97 -10.72 22.76
C ILE A 74 7.61 -11.01 24.24
N TYR A 75 8.26 -10.28 25.14
CA TYR A 75 8.16 -10.46 26.59
C TYR A 75 7.72 -9.16 27.28
N LEU A 76 6.84 -9.29 28.27
CA LEU A 76 6.36 -8.20 29.10
C LEU A 76 6.64 -8.52 30.58
N GLN A 77 7.44 -7.69 31.25
CA GLN A 77 7.80 -7.86 32.67
C GLN A 77 8.30 -9.28 33.02
N GLY A 78 9.10 -9.90 32.13
CA GLY A 78 9.64 -11.25 32.29
C GLY A 78 8.69 -12.40 31.90
N ARG A 79 7.41 -12.13 31.62
CA ARG A 79 6.48 -13.13 31.07
C ARG A 79 6.55 -13.13 29.54
N CYS A 80 6.58 -14.32 28.93
CA CYS A 80 6.49 -14.44 27.48
C CYS A 80 5.04 -14.24 27.03
N LEU A 81 4.81 -13.40 26.02
CA LEU A 81 3.52 -13.29 25.34
C LEU A 81 3.52 -14.33 24.21
N GLU A 82 3.26 -15.59 24.55
CA GLU A 82 3.33 -16.70 23.57
C GLU A 82 2.24 -16.65 22.51
N ASN A 83 1.09 -16.00 22.80
CA ASN A 83 0.08 -15.72 21.80
C ASN A 83 0.32 -14.38 21.09
N GLU A 84 0.21 -14.40 19.77
CA GLU A 84 0.10 -13.21 18.90
C GLU A 84 -1.04 -12.29 19.36
N VAL A 85 -2.12 -12.88 19.89
CA VAL A 85 -3.31 -12.22 20.44
C VAL A 85 -3.00 -11.35 21.66
N ASP A 86 -2.22 -11.85 22.62
CA ASP A 86 -1.93 -11.13 23.86
C ASP A 86 -1.00 -9.93 23.59
N THR A 87 -0.06 -10.09 22.65
CA THR A 87 0.78 -9.00 22.14
C THR A 87 -0.06 -7.93 21.42
N TRP A 88 -0.99 -8.36 20.55
CA TRP A 88 -1.91 -7.48 19.83
C TRP A 88 -2.78 -6.65 20.79
N MET A 89 -3.36 -7.29 21.80
CA MET A 89 -4.14 -6.63 22.85
C MET A 89 -3.32 -5.61 23.63
N TYR A 90 -2.09 -5.96 24.04
CA TYR A 90 -1.20 -5.03 24.74
C TYR A 90 -0.89 -3.80 23.88
N MET A 91 -0.37 -3.98 22.66
CA MET A 91 0.01 -2.87 21.76
C MET A 91 -1.18 -1.96 21.44
N LYS A 92 -2.38 -2.54 21.25
CA LYS A 92 -3.64 -1.81 21.05
C LYS A 92 -4.07 -1.02 22.29
N SER A 93 -3.91 -1.57 23.50
CA SER A 93 -4.22 -0.86 24.75
C SER A 93 -3.32 0.35 24.99
N GLN A 94 -2.03 0.24 24.63
CA GLN A 94 -1.06 1.33 24.77
C GLN A 94 -1.21 2.39 23.68
N ARG A 95 -1.64 1.99 22.46
CA ARG A 95 -1.91 2.92 21.36
C ARG A 95 -3.16 2.49 20.58
N PRO A 96 -4.34 3.09 20.81
CA PRO A 96 -5.60 2.71 20.15
C PRO A 96 -5.54 2.68 18.62
N ASN A 97 -4.78 3.58 17.99
CA ASN A 97 -4.58 3.63 16.54
C ASN A 97 -3.67 2.52 15.98
N PHE A 98 -3.13 1.63 16.83
CA PHE A 98 -2.18 0.60 16.40
C PHE A 98 -2.68 -0.34 15.30
N PRO A 99 -3.93 -0.87 15.30
CA PRO A 99 -4.42 -1.72 14.23
C PRO A 99 -4.41 -1.05 12.85
N ILE A 100 -4.81 0.23 12.80
CA ILE A 100 -4.84 1.06 11.58
C ILE A 100 -3.42 1.25 11.03
N PHE A 101 -2.49 1.67 11.89
CA PHE A 101 -1.10 1.90 11.52
C PHE A 101 -0.37 0.60 11.14
N PHE A 102 -0.66 -0.51 11.83
CA PHE A 102 -0.09 -1.81 11.49
C PHE A 102 -0.61 -2.34 10.15
N LYS A 103 -1.91 -2.21 9.87
CA LYS A 103 -2.48 -2.59 8.56
C LYS A 103 -1.82 -1.79 7.43
N ALA A 104 -1.68 -0.47 7.59
CA ALA A 104 -0.98 0.39 6.62
C ALA A 104 0.50 0.00 6.45
N TYR A 105 1.20 -0.28 7.55
CA TYR A 105 2.60 -0.73 7.54
C TYR A 105 2.79 -2.07 6.82
N SER A 106 1.98 -3.07 7.17
CA SER A 106 2.03 -4.42 6.61
C SER A 106 1.67 -4.43 5.12
N HIS A 107 0.71 -3.60 4.71
CA HIS A 107 0.30 -3.39 3.31
C HIS A 107 1.41 -2.78 2.44
N LEU A 108 2.15 -1.77 2.92
CA LEU A 108 3.30 -1.25 2.16
C LEU A 108 4.50 -2.22 2.19
N ARG A 109 4.72 -2.95 3.30
CA ARG A 109 5.76 -4.00 3.38
C ARG A 109 5.48 -5.18 2.44
N SER A 110 4.22 -5.59 2.22
CA SER A 110 3.88 -6.64 1.27
C SER A 110 4.15 -6.22 -0.18
N LYS A 111 3.95 -4.92 -0.50
CA LYS A 111 4.43 -4.25 -1.72
C LYS A 111 5.95 -4.04 -1.77
N ASN A 112 6.72 -4.58 -0.82
CA ASN A 112 8.19 -4.50 -0.68
C ASN A 112 8.76 -3.08 -0.45
N TRP A 113 7.96 -2.13 0.03
CA TRP A 113 8.48 -0.83 0.47
C TRP A 113 9.26 -0.96 1.79
N VAL A 114 10.41 -0.29 1.86
CA VAL A 114 11.09 -0.05 3.13
C VAL A 114 10.45 1.16 3.80
N LEU A 115 9.91 0.97 5.01
CA LEU A 115 9.31 2.03 5.82
C LEU A 115 10.23 2.46 6.96
N ARG A 116 10.34 3.77 7.17
CA ARG A 116 10.92 4.40 8.37
C ARG A 116 9.94 5.45 8.93
N SER A 117 10.14 5.89 10.18
CA SER A 117 9.28 6.91 10.81
C SER A 117 9.27 8.23 10.01
N GLY A 118 8.07 8.75 9.73
CA GLY A 118 7.88 9.99 8.97
C GLY A 118 8.03 11.28 9.76
N LEU A 119 8.28 11.20 11.09
CA LEU A 119 8.18 12.32 12.04
C LEU A 119 9.01 13.55 11.63
N GLN A 120 10.21 13.34 11.07
CA GLN A 120 11.11 14.41 10.59
C GLN A 120 10.52 15.23 9.42
N TYR A 121 9.51 14.70 8.74
CA TYR A 121 8.83 15.30 7.59
C TYR A 121 7.37 15.67 7.90
N GLY A 122 6.95 15.57 9.17
CA GLY A 122 5.58 15.87 9.62
C GLY A 122 4.53 14.82 9.25
N VAL A 123 4.94 13.67 8.71
CA VAL A 123 4.06 12.57 8.26
C VAL A 123 4.27 11.31 9.11
N ASP A 124 3.50 10.26 8.86
CA ASP A 124 3.46 9.09 9.74
C ASP A 124 4.60 8.09 9.39
N PHE A 125 4.77 7.80 8.10
CA PHE A 125 5.90 7.02 7.58
C PHE A 125 6.57 7.70 6.37
N VAL A 126 7.79 7.27 6.04
CA VAL A 126 8.43 7.54 4.73
C VAL A 126 8.81 6.22 4.07
N ALA A 127 8.52 6.10 2.77
CA ALA A 127 8.71 4.88 1.99
C ALA A 127 9.87 5.00 1.00
N TYR A 128 10.74 3.98 0.98
CA TYR A 128 11.92 3.88 0.12
C TYR A 128 11.82 2.60 -0.74
N ARG A 129 12.23 2.68 -2.02
CA ARG A 129 12.36 1.49 -2.90
C ARG A 129 13.43 0.52 -2.39
N HIS A 130 14.50 1.05 -1.80
CA HIS A 130 15.72 0.35 -1.39
C HIS A 130 16.23 0.86 -0.03
N HIS A 131 17.42 0.42 0.39
CA HIS A 131 18.03 0.81 1.68
C HIS A 131 18.19 2.35 1.79
N PRO A 132 17.82 3.00 2.92
CA PRO A 132 17.88 4.46 3.09
C PRO A 132 19.26 5.12 2.99
N SER A 133 20.35 4.35 3.02
CA SER A 133 21.71 4.85 2.74
C SER A 133 22.05 4.91 1.25
N LEU A 134 21.24 4.29 0.39
CA LEU A 134 21.47 4.19 -1.06
C LEU A 134 20.51 5.08 -1.87
N VAL A 135 19.29 5.30 -1.37
CA VAL A 135 18.25 6.07 -2.06
C VAL A 135 17.51 7.01 -1.11
N HIS A 136 16.99 8.11 -1.63
CA HIS A 136 16.01 8.93 -0.92
C HIS A 136 14.65 8.21 -0.87
N SER A 137 13.81 8.58 0.10
CA SER A 137 12.41 8.15 0.12
C SER A 137 11.61 8.86 -0.97
N GLU A 138 10.73 8.10 -1.61
CA GLU A 138 9.90 8.52 -2.74
C GLU A 138 8.58 9.12 -2.27
N TYR A 139 8.00 8.50 -1.22
CA TYR A 139 6.74 8.92 -0.63
C TYR A 139 6.88 9.38 0.83
N SER A 140 6.25 10.51 1.11
CA SER A 140 5.81 10.92 2.44
C SER A 140 4.42 10.31 2.68
N VAL A 141 4.26 9.47 3.71
CA VAL A 141 3.04 8.66 3.90
C VAL A 141 2.24 9.17 5.09
N LEU A 142 0.99 9.56 4.84
CA LEU A 142 -0.03 9.83 5.87
C LEU A 142 -1.03 8.69 5.95
N VAL A 143 -1.31 8.21 7.16
CA VAL A 143 -2.32 7.17 7.43
C VAL A 143 -3.63 7.84 7.86
N GLN A 144 -4.73 7.40 7.28
CA GLN A 144 -6.07 7.93 7.46
C GLN A 144 -7.06 6.83 7.82
N SER A 145 -8.11 7.21 8.55
CA SER A 145 -9.21 6.36 9.02
C SER A 145 -10.38 7.28 9.38
N GLY A 146 -11.63 6.84 9.22
CA GLY A 146 -12.81 7.70 9.28
C GLY A 146 -12.88 8.65 10.50
N ASP A 147 -12.48 8.15 11.66
CA ASP A 147 -12.46 8.94 12.91
C ASP A 147 -11.23 9.89 13.01
N SER A 148 -10.10 9.54 12.39
CA SER A 148 -8.79 10.18 12.61
C SER A 148 -8.13 10.72 11.33
N ASN A 149 -8.91 11.37 10.46
CA ASN A 149 -8.35 12.04 9.28
C ASN A 149 -7.58 13.32 9.67
N ARG A 150 -6.29 13.37 9.29
CA ARG A 150 -5.39 14.53 9.44
C ARG A 150 -5.53 15.58 8.34
N LEU A 151 -6.25 15.27 7.25
CA LEU A 151 -6.50 16.16 6.12
C LEU A 151 -8.00 16.48 6.01
N ARG A 152 -8.57 17.13 7.03
CA ARG A 152 -10.02 17.45 7.06
C ARG A 152 -10.33 18.78 6.37
N VAL A 153 -9.35 19.69 6.27
CA VAL A 153 -9.49 21.01 5.67
C VAL A 153 -8.44 21.20 4.57
N TRP A 154 -8.76 22.00 3.54
CA TRP A 154 -7.84 22.32 2.44
C TRP A 154 -6.50 22.92 2.90
N SER A 155 -6.48 23.63 4.04
CA SER A 155 -5.26 24.10 4.71
C SER A 155 -4.28 22.95 4.97
N ASP A 156 -4.80 21.83 5.46
CA ASP A 156 -4.02 20.68 5.90
C ASP A 156 -3.41 19.98 4.68
N VAL A 157 -4.20 19.84 3.61
CA VAL A 157 -3.77 19.32 2.31
C VAL A 157 -2.65 20.19 1.73
N HIS A 158 -2.84 21.51 1.67
CA HIS A 158 -1.81 22.43 1.19
C HIS A 158 -0.53 22.39 2.04
N CYS A 159 -0.66 22.29 3.37
CA CYS A 159 0.48 22.13 4.27
C CYS A 159 1.23 20.81 4.05
N ALA A 160 0.53 19.67 3.98
CA ALA A 160 1.15 18.36 3.77
C ALA A 160 1.84 18.23 2.39
N VAL A 161 1.21 18.77 1.34
CA VAL A 161 1.81 18.84 -0.01
C VAL A 161 3.02 19.78 -0.03
N ARG A 162 2.98 20.92 0.68
CA ARG A 162 4.12 21.85 0.79
C ARG A 162 5.28 21.25 1.59
N LEU A 163 5.00 20.53 2.67
CA LEU A 163 6.01 19.83 3.49
C LEU A 163 6.67 18.68 2.73
N SER A 164 5.90 17.91 1.94
CA SER A 164 6.44 16.81 1.14
C SER A 164 7.24 17.33 -0.07
N GLY A 165 6.68 18.30 -0.80
CA GLY A 165 7.30 18.88 -1.98
C GLY A 165 8.59 19.66 -1.71
N SER A 166 8.74 20.29 -0.54
CA SER A 166 9.99 21.00 -0.17
C SER A 166 11.19 20.06 0.01
N VAL A 167 10.93 18.79 0.35
CA VAL A 167 11.94 17.73 0.49
C VAL A 167 11.89 16.71 -0.66
N ALA A 168 11.34 17.13 -1.81
CA ALA A 168 11.21 16.36 -3.05
C ALA A 168 10.54 14.98 -2.89
N LYS A 169 9.47 14.90 -2.07
CA LYS A 169 8.66 13.68 -1.86
C LYS A 169 7.24 13.87 -2.35
N THR A 170 6.68 12.79 -2.89
CA THR A 170 5.27 12.70 -3.25
C THR A 170 4.44 12.41 -2.00
N LEU A 171 3.31 13.08 -1.81
CA LEU A 171 2.41 12.79 -0.67
C LEU A 171 1.52 11.59 -1.02
N LEU A 172 1.66 10.52 -0.24
CA LEU A 172 0.82 9.32 -0.30
C LEU A 172 -0.11 9.30 0.91
N THR A 173 -1.41 9.27 0.69
CA THR A 173 -2.43 9.04 1.72
C THR A 173 -2.93 7.61 1.63
N LEU A 174 -2.86 6.89 2.77
CA LEU A 174 -3.42 5.55 2.94
C LEU A 174 -4.72 5.64 3.73
N HIS A 175 -5.85 5.49 3.06
CA HIS A 175 -7.15 5.44 3.74
C HIS A 175 -7.44 3.99 4.15
N VAL A 176 -7.48 3.74 5.46
CA VAL A 176 -7.72 2.42 6.04
C VAL A 176 -9.18 2.34 6.51
N SER A 177 -10.01 1.63 5.75
CA SER A 177 -11.44 1.47 6.01
C SER A 177 -11.75 0.04 6.46
N GLY A 178 -12.57 -0.11 7.50
CA GLY A 178 -12.98 -1.41 8.01
C GLY A 178 -14.05 -1.29 9.08
N SER A 179 -15.14 -2.05 8.95
CA SER A 179 -16.25 -2.04 9.90
C SER A 179 -15.96 -3.00 11.06
N SER A 180 -15.36 -2.49 12.13
CA SER A 180 -15.21 -3.26 13.36
C SER A 180 -16.53 -3.28 14.13
N ASN A 181 -17.27 -4.40 14.07
CA ASN A 181 -18.22 -4.73 15.12
C ASN A 181 -17.46 -4.78 16.46
N LYS A 182 -18.10 -4.40 17.57
CA LYS A 182 -17.44 -4.23 18.89
C LYS A 182 -16.72 -5.52 19.38
N GLU A 183 -17.02 -6.69 18.82
CA GLU A 183 -16.55 -8.00 19.27
C GLU A 183 -15.34 -8.59 18.50
N ASP A 184 -15.26 -8.39 17.17
CA ASP A 184 -14.14 -8.89 16.32
C ASP A 184 -12.78 -8.30 16.70
N LEU A 185 -12.82 -7.17 17.41
CA LEU A 185 -11.71 -6.36 17.90
C LEU A 185 -10.67 -7.09 18.77
N LYS A 186 -10.88 -8.37 19.08
CA LYS A 186 -10.04 -9.20 19.98
C LYS A 186 -8.94 -10.00 19.28
N LEU A 187 -8.99 -10.20 17.96
CA LEU A 187 -8.09 -11.09 17.22
C LEU A 187 -7.33 -10.37 16.11
N PRO A 188 -6.08 -10.76 15.77
CA PRO A 188 -5.37 -10.25 14.59
C PRO A 188 -6.14 -10.48 13.28
N MET A 189 -7.03 -11.48 13.20
CA MET A 189 -7.88 -11.75 12.03
C MET A 189 -8.77 -10.57 11.61
N CYS A 190 -9.07 -9.61 12.50
CA CYS A 190 -9.79 -8.40 12.09
C CYS A 190 -9.01 -7.57 11.04
N LEU A 191 -7.70 -7.80 10.86
CA LEU A 191 -6.89 -7.25 9.79
C LEU A 191 -7.38 -7.61 8.38
N GLU A 192 -8.07 -8.74 8.20
CA GLU A 192 -8.63 -9.12 6.88
C GLU A 192 -9.81 -8.21 6.51
N ASN A 193 -10.60 -7.79 7.50
CA ASN A 193 -11.75 -6.90 7.34
C ASN A 193 -11.37 -5.42 7.10
N TYR A 194 -10.09 -5.06 7.23
CA TYR A 194 -9.60 -3.73 6.85
C TYR A 194 -9.14 -3.70 5.38
N LYS A 195 -9.76 -2.85 4.57
CA LYS A 195 -9.28 -2.44 3.24
C LYS A 195 -8.26 -1.30 3.41
N VAL A 196 -7.29 -1.21 2.50
CA VAL A 196 -6.39 -0.06 2.37
C VAL A 196 -6.52 0.50 0.97
N GLU A 197 -6.79 1.79 0.87
CA GLU A 197 -6.92 2.53 -0.38
C GLU A 197 -5.77 3.53 -0.48
N GLU A 198 -5.06 3.51 -1.61
CA GLU A 198 -3.88 4.34 -1.87
C GLU A 198 -4.27 5.53 -2.75
N GLN A 199 -4.00 6.75 -2.27
CA GLN A 199 -4.20 7.96 -3.06
C GLN A 199 -2.93 8.81 -3.02
N THR A 200 -2.44 9.20 -4.20
CA THR A 200 -1.33 10.14 -4.34
C THR A 200 -1.87 11.56 -4.48
N ILE A 201 -1.34 12.51 -3.70
CA ILE A 201 -1.72 13.93 -3.75
C ILE A 201 -0.53 14.74 -4.26
N CYS A 202 -0.62 15.17 -5.52
CA CYS A 202 0.35 16.04 -6.18
C CYS A 202 -0.17 17.48 -6.29
N ARG A 203 0.74 18.45 -6.42
CA ARG A 203 0.34 19.80 -6.84
C ARG A 203 -0.10 19.75 -8.31
N TRP A 204 -1.30 20.24 -8.60
CA TRP A 204 -1.80 20.34 -9.98
C TRP A 204 -0.82 21.11 -10.88
N SER A 205 -0.60 20.59 -12.09
CA SER A 205 0.37 21.10 -13.05
C SER A 205 -0.29 21.20 -14.43
N PRO A 206 -0.43 22.41 -15.01
CA PRO A 206 -1.04 22.59 -16.33
C PRO A 206 -0.31 21.84 -17.45
N GLU A 207 0.97 21.50 -17.24
CA GLU A 207 1.83 20.81 -18.20
C GLU A 207 1.54 19.31 -18.31
N LEU A 208 0.86 18.72 -17.33
CA LEU A 208 0.64 17.27 -17.22
C LEU A 208 -0.84 16.86 -17.36
N ASN A 209 -1.74 17.82 -17.57
CA ASN A 209 -3.19 17.63 -17.56
C ASN A 209 -3.82 18.41 -18.73
N ARG A 210 -3.28 18.22 -19.94
CA ARG A 210 -3.61 19.03 -21.14
C ARG A 210 -4.06 18.23 -22.35
N GLU A 211 -4.04 16.90 -22.28
CA GLU A 211 -4.27 16.01 -23.42
C GLU A 211 -5.48 15.05 -23.21
N ASP A 212 -6.02 14.97 -21.99
CA ASP A 212 -7.11 14.05 -21.59
C ASP A 212 -8.55 14.59 -21.81
N GLU A 213 -8.85 15.22 -22.94
CA GLU A 213 -10.24 15.65 -23.28
C GLU A 213 -10.91 14.84 -24.41
N THR A 214 -10.21 13.90 -25.05
CA THR A 214 -10.71 13.19 -26.26
C THR A 214 -11.38 11.83 -26.00
N THR A 215 -11.46 11.34 -24.75
CA THR A 215 -12.21 10.12 -24.40
C THR A 215 -13.26 10.37 -23.32
N ASN A 216 -14.54 10.24 -23.67
CA ASN A 216 -15.66 10.70 -22.86
C ASN A 216 -16.55 9.53 -22.37
N PRO A 217 -16.28 8.92 -21.20
CA PRO A 217 -17.18 7.96 -20.58
C PRO A 217 -18.36 8.68 -19.90
N LYS A 218 -19.59 8.19 -20.15
CA LYS A 218 -20.81 8.75 -19.53
C LYS A 218 -20.78 8.55 -18.01
N PRO A 219 -21.03 9.59 -17.19
CA PRO A 219 -21.04 9.43 -15.74
C PRO A 219 -22.33 8.75 -15.26
N ASN A 220 -22.15 7.68 -14.49
CA ASN A 220 -23.07 7.14 -13.51
C ASN A 220 -22.22 6.74 -12.30
N ALA A 221 -22.69 7.03 -11.09
CA ALA A 221 -22.03 6.75 -9.80
C ALA A 221 -20.68 7.46 -9.53
N THR A 222 -20.46 7.79 -8.26
CA THR A 222 -19.27 8.48 -7.73
C THR A 222 -18.03 7.58 -7.80
N THR A 223 -17.38 7.56 -8.96
CA THR A 223 -16.14 6.78 -9.17
C THR A 223 -14.92 7.61 -8.79
N VAL A 224 -14.47 7.47 -7.54
CA VAL A 224 -13.09 7.84 -7.17
C VAL A 224 -12.14 6.89 -7.91
N ALA A 225 -11.15 7.43 -8.63
CA ALA A 225 -10.31 6.64 -9.53
C ALA A 225 -9.42 5.63 -8.77
N PHE A 226 -9.78 4.34 -8.84
CA PHE A 226 -9.01 3.24 -8.29
C PHE A 226 -7.82 2.86 -9.20
N LEU A 227 -6.59 3.22 -8.82
CA LEU A 227 -5.37 2.77 -9.50
C LEU A 227 -4.71 1.61 -8.75
N ASN A 228 -5.13 0.38 -9.08
CA ASN A 228 -4.51 -0.85 -8.58
C ASN A 228 -3.30 -1.28 -9.45
N GLY A 229 -2.11 -0.76 -9.11
CA GLY A 229 -0.86 -1.51 -9.21
C GLY A 229 -0.16 -1.69 -10.56
N SER A 230 0.72 -0.74 -10.90
CA SER A 230 2.07 -1.04 -11.43
C SER A 230 3.04 0.09 -11.03
N PRO A 231 4.32 -0.17 -10.68
CA PRO A 231 5.18 0.83 -10.05
C PRO A 231 6.13 1.59 -11.00
N ASP A 232 5.76 1.76 -12.27
CA ASP A 232 6.52 2.57 -13.23
C ASP A 232 6.30 4.08 -13.03
N VAL A 233 7.41 4.84 -13.03
CA VAL A 233 7.42 6.27 -12.66
C VAL A 233 7.91 7.13 -13.82
N PRO A 234 7.14 8.16 -14.24
CA PRO A 234 7.60 9.17 -15.18
C PRO A 234 8.81 9.94 -14.63
N LYS A 235 9.95 9.89 -15.36
CA LYS A 235 11.16 10.63 -15.04
C LYS A 235 10.98 12.14 -15.32
N LYS A 236 10.33 12.90 -14.43
CA LYS A 236 10.21 14.36 -14.62
C LYS A 236 11.49 15.10 -14.18
N LEU A 237 12.13 15.75 -15.17
CA LEU A 237 13.26 16.65 -14.97
C LEU A 237 12.85 17.88 -14.15
N SER A 238 13.77 18.42 -13.33
CA SER A 238 13.53 19.61 -12.51
C SER A 238 13.94 20.90 -13.22
N PRO A 239 13.01 21.83 -13.54
CA PRO A 239 13.35 23.12 -14.13
C PRO A 239 13.75 24.14 -13.05
N ARG A 240 15.05 24.25 -12.78
CA ARG A 240 15.60 25.28 -11.87
C ARG A 240 15.65 26.66 -12.55
N ALA A 241 14.54 27.39 -12.51
CA ALA A 241 14.45 28.78 -13.00
C ALA A 241 14.54 29.80 -11.85
N ALA A 242 15.75 30.25 -11.52
CA ALA A 242 15.96 31.34 -10.57
C ALA A 242 15.79 32.70 -11.26
N ARG A 243 14.75 33.46 -10.89
CA ARG A 243 14.62 34.89 -11.25
C ARG A 243 15.04 35.76 -10.05
N PRO A 244 16.05 36.64 -10.16
CA PRO A 244 16.33 37.62 -9.12
C PRO A 244 15.29 38.74 -9.16
N LEU A 245 14.51 38.89 -8.09
CA LEU A 245 13.63 40.06 -7.92
C LEU A 245 14.45 41.24 -7.41
N LYS A 246 14.35 42.37 -8.12
CA LYS A 246 15.02 43.63 -7.80
C LYS A 246 14.02 44.56 -7.14
N LEU A 247 14.10 44.73 -5.83
CA LEU A 247 13.34 45.73 -5.08
C LEU A 247 14.23 46.92 -4.74
N ALA A 248 13.64 48.12 -4.76
CA ALA A 248 14.29 49.37 -4.38
C ALA A 248 14.20 49.60 -2.87
N ALA A 249 15.06 50.48 -2.35
CA ALA A 249 15.13 50.78 -0.93
C ALA A 249 14.06 51.77 -0.46
N LEU A 250 13.70 51.66 0.82
CA LEU A 250 13.10 52.70 1.65
C LEU A 250 13.56 52.44 3.09
N GLU A 251 13.94 53.50 3.82
CA GLU A 251 14.62 53.40 5.12
C GLU A 251 13.66 53.65 6.29
N THR A 252 13.92 53.02 7.44
CA THR A 252 14.24 53.74 8.71
C THR A 252 14.56 52.81 9.89
N ASP A 253 15.59 53.22 10.65
CA ASP A 253 15.72 53.26 12.12
C ASP A 253 15.79 52.01 13.05
N SER A 254 16.97 51.94 13.70
CA SER A 254 17.16 51.82 15.17
C SER A 254 17.30 50.47 15.89
N SER A 255 18.58 50.11 16.12
CA SER A 255 19.14 49.43 17.32
C SER A 255 18.74 47.96 17.61
N SER A 256 19.57 47.11 18.23
CA SER A 256 20.81 47.34 19.00
C SER A 256 21.87 46.22 18.82
N SER A 257 23.10 46.49 19.27
CA SER A 257 24.27 45.58 19.28
C SER A 257 24.54 45.06 20.73
N PRO A 258 25.59 44.26 21.10
CA PRO A 258 27.02 44.42 20.71
C PRO A 258 27.90 43.13 20.68
N ILE A 259 29.23 43.34 20.61
CA ILE A 259 30.37 42.41 20.91
C ILE A 259 30.75 41.39 19.81
N SER A 260 32.00 41.26 19.33
CA SER A 260 33.18 42.18 19.39
C SER A 260 34.30 41.73 18.43
N ALA A 261 35.14 42.69 17.98
CA ALA A 261 36.53 42.54 17.50
C ALA A 261 36.80 41.75 16.18
N ASN A 262 37.81 42.08 15.35
CA ASN A 262 38.83 43.12 15.47
C ASN A 262 39.40 43.66 14.12
N ASN A 263 39.58 44.98 14.05
CA ASN A 263 40.68 45.73 13.40
C ASN A 263 41.07 45.54 11.89
N ARG A 264 40.69 46.55 11.07
CA ARG A 264 41.57 47.57 10.40
C ARG A 264 41.46 47.78 8.87
N ILE A 265 41.09 49.04 8.56
CA ILE A 265 41.13 49.87 7.33
C ILE A 265 42.57 50.47 7.20
N PRO A 266 43.11 51.02 6.07
CA PRO A 266 42.51 51.63 4.85
C PRO A 266 42.91 50.94 3.51
N LYS A 267 42.36 51.21 2.30
CA LYS A 267 41.73 52.39 1.63
C LYS A 267 42.74 53.38 1.01
N ASP A 268 42.86 53.44 -0.33
CA ASP A 268 42.77 54.69 -1.12
C ASP A 268 43.00 54.55 -2.64
N THR A 269 42.52 55.57 -3.37
CA THR A 269 42.83 56.02 -4.75
C THR A 269 43.13 55.03 -5.89
N SER A 270 42.26 55.04 -6.90
CA SER A 270 42.64 54.84 -8.32
C SER A 270 43.43 56.04 -8.85
N PRO A 271 44.29 55.87 -9.87
CA PRO A 271 43.94 56.47 -11.17
C PRO A 271 44.22 55.51 -12.37
N LYS A 272 44.52 56.06 -13.56
CA LYS A 272 44.18 55.51 -14.89
C LYS A 272 45.38 55.58 -15.86
N VAL A 273 45.32 54.78 -16.95
CA VAL A 273 45.98 54.98 -18.29
C VAL A 273 47.39 54.40 -18.59
N SER A 274 47.48 53.75 -19.78
CA SER A 274 48.61 53.45 -20.71
C SER A 274 49.76 52.44 -20.43
N ASP A 275 49.60 51.25 -21.02
CA ASP A 275 50.36 50.67 -22.18
C ASP A 275 51.91 50.40 -22.19
N ARG A 276 52.26 49.12 -22.50
CA ARG A 276 53.46 48.56 -23.21
C ARG A 276 54.83 48.23 -22.53
N LYS A 277 54.99 46.92 -22.22
CA LYS A 277 56.12 45.98 -22.57
C LYS A 277 57.54 46.15 -21.93
N PRO A 278 58.44 45.12 -21.93
CA PRO A 278 58.27 43.65 -22.09
C PRO A 278 58.94 42.77 -20.94
N PRO A 279 59.85 41.76 -21.11
CA PRO A 279 59.91 40.53 -20.27
C PRO A 279 61.22 40.40 -19.41
N PRO A 280 61.62 39.27 -18.74
CA PRO A 280 61.10 37.88 -18.76
C PRO A 280 60.85 37.20 -17.38
N SER A 281 60.59 35.89 -17.40
CA SER A 281 60.13 35.03 -16.29
C SER A 281 61.26 34.40 -15.43
N PRO A 282 60.92 33.76 -14.28
CA PRO A 282 60.67 32.31 -14.33
C PRO A 282 59.54 31.78 -13.39
N PHE A 283 59.27 30.47 -13.51
CA PHE A 283 58.35 29.62 -12.73
C PHE A 283 56.83 29.84 -12.88
N SER A 284 56.07 28.82 -12.49
CA SER A 284 54.84 28.42 -13.19
C SER A 284 53.72 27.89 -12.29
N GLU A 285 52.57 28.58 -12.28
CA GLU A 285 51.34 28.03 -11.73
C GLU A 285 50.54 27.26 -12.78
N LYS A 286 50.18 26.01 -12.46
CA LYS A 286 49.31 25.18 -13.32
C LYS A 286 47.88 25.69 -13.24
N LYS A 287 47.42 26.41 -14.26
CA LYS A 287 45.99 26.73 -14.44
C LYS A 287 45.16 25.44 -14.39
N ARG A 288 44.17 25.39 -13.49
CA ARG A 288 43.13 24.35 -13.53
C ARG A 288 42.35 24.48 -14.86
N PRO A 289 42.00 23.37 -15.54
CA PRO A 289 41.14 23.45 -16.71
C PRO A 289 39.77 24.02 -16.32
N SER A 290 39.12 24.71 -17.26
CA SER A 290 37.76 25.21 -17.06
C SER A 290 36.74 24.07 -17.10
N ARG A 291 35.65 24.21 -16.35
CA ARG A 291 34.54 23.25 -16.23
C ARG A 291 33.92 22.82 -17.57
N THR A 292 34.09 23.61 -18.62
CA THR A 292 33.74 23.23 -20.01
C THR A 292 34.56 22.06 -20.52
N THR A 293 35.88 22.09 -20.34
CA THR A 293 36.82 21.06 -20.78
C THR A 293 36.62 19.74 -20.03
N GLU A 294 36.19 19.81 -18.77
CA GLU A 294 35.77 18.64 -17.99
C GLU A 294 34.50 17.99 -18.56
N LEU A 295 33.52 18.79 -19.00
CA LEU A 295 32.28 18.32 -19.62
C LEU A 295 32.48 17.80 -21.05
N GLU A 296 33.38 18.42 -21.83
CA GLU A 296 33.81 17.94 -23.15
C GLU A 296 34.53 16.59 -23.06
N SER A 297 35.42 16.44 -22.07
CA SER A 297 36.09 15.17 -21.74
C SER A 297 35.07 14.09 -21.33
N LEU A 298 34.14 14.42 -20.43
CA LEU A 298 33.08 13.50 -19.99
C LEU A 298 32.16 13.09 -21.15
N THR A 299 31.83 14.01 -22.06
CA THR A 299 31.01 13.72 -23.25
C THR A 299 31.75 12.78 -24.21
N SER A 300 33.05 13.00 -24.42
CA SER A 300 33.90 12.13 -25.23
C SER A 300 34.04 10.73 -24.64
N GLN A 301 34.19 10.63 -23.31
CA GLN A 301 34.21 9.35 -22.59
C GLN A 301 32.90 8.59 -22.74
N LEU A 302 31.75 9.26 -22.55
CA LEU A 302 30.43 8.64 -22.73
C LEU A 302 30.17 8.18 -24.17
N GLN A 303 30.66 8.91 -25.18
CA GLN A 303 30.60 8.48 -26.59
C GLN A 303 31.49 7.25 -26.85
N TYR A 304 32.68 7.19 -26.25
CA TYR A 304 33.56 6.02 -26.34
C TYR A 304 32.92 4.78 -25.68
N ASP A 305 32.39 4.92 -24.48
CA ASP A 305 31.75 3.81 -23.75
C ASP A 305 30.46 3.35 -24.44
N LEU A 306 29.67 4.26 -25.05
CA LEU A 306 28.54 3.90 -25.91
C LEU A 306 28.99 3.06 -27.12
N LYS A 307 30.09 3.43 -27.77
CA LYS A 307 30.64 2.69 -28.92
C LYS A 307 31.12 1.30 -28.50
N LYS A 308 31.81 1.21 -27.35
CA LYS A 308 32.26 -0.06 -26.74
C LYS A 308 31.08 -0.97 -26.38
N ALA A 309 30.04 -0.41 -25.76
CA ALA A 309 28.82 -1.16 -25.42
C ALA A 309 28.11 -1.70 -26.67
N LYS A 310 27.99 -0.90 -27.74
CA LYS A 310 27.43 -1.37 -29.03
C LYS A 310 28.24 -2.52 -29.63
N GLN A 311 29.57 -2.44 -29.59
CA GLN A 311 30.44 -3.54 -30.03
C GLN A 311 30.25 -4.81 -29.19
N GLN A 312 30.13 -4.68 -27.86
CA GLN A 312 29.87 -5.81 -26.97
C GLN A 312 28.50 -6.46 -27.23
N VAL A 313 27.46 -5.66 -27.53
CA VAL A 313 26.14 -6.17 -27.95
C VAL A 313 26.26 -6.96 -29.26
N THR A 314 26.96 -6.43 -30.28
CA THR A 314 27.11 -7.16 -31.55
C THR A 314 27.87 -8.48 -31.40
N VAL A 315 28.88 -8.56 -30.53
CA VAL A 315 29.60 -9.81 -30.22
C VAL A 315 28.70 -10.81 -29.46
N SER A 316 27.86 -10.30 -28.55
CA SER A 316 26.86 -11.11 -27.83
C SER A 316 25.81 -11.69 -28.77
N GLU A 317 25.29 -10.89 -29.71
CA GLU A 317 24.34 -11.36 -30.74
C GLU A 317 24.93 -12.43 -31.65
N THR A 318 26.18 -12.28 -32.11
CA THR A 318 26.82 -13.29 -32.95
C THR A 318 27.08 -14.58 -32.19
N SER A 319 27.51 -14.50 -30.93
CA SER A 319 27.69 -15.67 -30.05
C SER A 319 26.36 -16.39 -29.79
N LYS A 320 25.29 -15.62 -29.53
CA LYS A 320 23.93 -16.17 -29.38
C LYS A 320 23.49 -16.94 -30.64
N ARG A 321 23.61 -16.34 -31.83
CA ARG A 321 23.21 -16.99 -33.09
C ARG A 321 23.99 -18.28 -33.36
N GLN A 322 25.28 -18.31 -33.01
CA GLN A 322 26.10 -19.52 -33.11
C GLN A 322 25.60 -20.62 -32.15
N ALA A 323 25.35 -20.29 -30.88
CA ALA A 323 24.82 -21.25 -29.91
C ALA A 323 23.41 -21.78 -30.28
N GLU A 324 22.56 -20.94 -30.89
CA GLU A 324 21.26 -21.36 -31.43
C GLU A 324 21.42 -22.35 -32.60
N GLN A 325 22.43 -22.17 -33.47
CA GLN A 325 22.74 -23.11 -34.55
C GLN A 325 23.31 -24.43 -34.02
N GLU A 326 24.30 -24.39 -33.11
CA GLU A 326 24.91 -25.58 -32.50
C GLU A 326 23.88 -26.43 -31.74
N ALA A 327 22.90 -25.79 -31.09
CA ALA A 327 21.78 -26.46 -30.44
C ALA A 327 20.82 -27.14 -31.44
N GLU A 328 20.52 -26.51 -32.58
CA GLU A 328 19.67 -27.09 -33.62
C GLU A 328 20.36 -28.22 -34.39
N GLU A 329 21.67 -28.14 -34.60
CA GLU A 329 22.48 -29.24 -35.13
C GLU A 329 22.54 -30.43 -34.16
N SER A 330 22.73 -30.16 -32.86
CA SER A 330 22.62 -31.18 -31.80
C SER A 330 21.23 -31.83 -31.75
N ARG A 331 20.16 -31.03 -31.94
CA ARG A 331 18.78 -31.53 -31.98
C ARG A 331 18.53 -32.45 -33.19
N LYS A 332 19.12 -32.15 -34.34
CA LYS A 332 19.07 -33.00 -35.54
C LYS A 332 19.82 -34.32 -35.31
N GLN A 333 21.02 -34.29 -34.73
CA GLN A 333 21.77 -35.49 -34.37
C GLN A 333 20.99 -36.39 -33.38
N LEU A 334 20.37 -35.81 -32.35
CA LEU A 334 19.50 -36.56 -31.43
C LEU A 334 18.27 -37.14 -32.12
N GLN A 335 17.68 -36.42 -33.09
CA GLN A 335 16.55 -36.93 -33.88
C GLN A 335 16.98 -38.09 -34.79
N GLU A 336 18.17 -38.03 -35.40
CA GLU A 336 18.75 -39.13 -36.19
C GLU A 336 19.07 -40.37 -35.33
N VAL A 337 19.67 -40.18 -34.16
CA VAL A 337 19.95 -41.26 -33.20
C VAL A 337 18.64 -41.89 -32.68
N SER A 338 17.61 -41.08 -32.43
CA SER A 338 16.28 -41.56 -32.06
C SER A 338 15.62 -42.39 -33.17
N SER A 339 15.73 -41.96 -34.43
CA SER A 339 15.28 -42.76 -35.58
C SER A 339 16.00 -44.09 -35.69
N LYS A 340 17.35 -44.11 -35.58
CA LYS A 340 18.14 -45.34 -35.61
C LYS A 340 17.82 -46.27 -34.43
N LEU A 341 17.60 -45.73 -33.23
CA LEU A 341 17.16 -46.51 -32.08
C LEU A 341 15.78 -47.14 -32.34
N GLN A 342 14.84 -46.39 -32.93
CA GLN A 342 13.54 -46.93 -33.29
C GLN A 342 13.63 -47.99 -34.40
N GLU A 343 14.53 -47.85 -35.39
CA GLU A 343 14.81 -48.89 -36.39
C GLU A 343 15.38 -50.15 -35.73
N THR A 344 16.39 -50.05 -34.86
CA THR A 344 16.92 -51.21 -34.13
C THR A 344 15.88 -51.87 -33.22
N LYS A 345 14.98 -51.08 -32.62
CA LYS A 345 13.85 -51.59 -31.82
C LYS A 345 12.84 -52.35 -32.69
N ASN A 346 12.55 -51.85 -33.89
CA ASN A 346 11.69 -52.55 -34.83
C ASN A 346 12.35 -53.85 -35.35
N GLN A 347 13.66 -53.84 -35.60
CA GLN A 347 14.41 -55.05 -35.98
C GLN A 347 14.40 -56.12 -34.88
N VAL A 348 14.62 -55.74 -33.62
CA VAL A 348 14.49 -56.67 -32.47
C VAL A 348 13.05 -57.20 -32.35
N LEU A 349 12.03 -56.37 -32.61
CA LEU A 349 10.64 -56.80 -32.58
C LEU A 349 10.31 -57.81 -33.70
N GLU A 350 10.89 -57.65 -34.90
CA GLU A 350 10.77 -58.63 -35.97
C GLU A 350 11.54 -59.93 -35.64
N GLU A 351 12.74 -59.86 -35.05
CA GLU A 351 13.48 -61.05 -34.58
C GLU A 351 12.76 -61.82 -33.46
N GLU A 352 12.01 -61.15 -32.57
CA GLU A 352 11.16 -61.82 -31.57
C GLU A 352 9.95 -62.52 -32.20
N THR A 353 9.36 -61.96 -33.26
CA THR A 353 8.20 -62.58 -33.92
C THR A 353 8.52 -63.90 -34.64
N ASP A 354 9.74 -64.07 -35.17
CA ASP A 354 10.16 -65.29 -35.86
C ASP A 354 10.65 -66.42 -34.92
N LYS A 355 10.75 -66.18 -33.60
CA LYS A 355 11.28 -67.17 -32.62
C LYS A 355 10.42 -67.43 -31.38
N THR A 356 9.14 -67.08 -31.39
CA THR A 356 8.20 -67.49 -30.31
C THR A 356 7.52 -68.85 -30.60
N GLY A 357 8.30 -69.79 -31.15
CA GLY A 357 7.91 -71.18 -31.36
C GLY A 357 8.22 -72.06 -30.14
N ALA A 358 7.26 -72.14 -29.20
CA ALA A 358 7.20 -73.09 -28.09
C ALA A 358 8.39 -73.16 -27.10
N PHE A 359 8.23 -72.52 -25.93
CA PHE A 359 8.42 -73.26 -24.68
C PHE A 359 7.49 -72.77 -23.56
N ASN A 360 6.69 -73.69 -23.00
CA ASN A 360 5.70 -73.38 -21.97
C ASN A 360 5.94 -74.24 -20.73
N HIS A 361 6.85 -73.79 -19.85
CA HIS A 361 7.23 -74.44 -18.58
C HIS A 361 8.20 -73.52 -17.80
N ARG A 362 8.29 -73.56 -16.46
CA ARG A 362 7.50 -74.23 -15.40
C ARG A 362 7.81 -73.53 -14.07
N SER A 363 6.89 -73.57 -13.10
CA SER A 363 7.20 -73.17 -11.72
C SER A 363 8.26 -74.07 -11.12
N VAL A 364 9.50 -73.58 -10.97
CA VAL A 364 10.62 -74.31 -10.34
C VAL A 364 11.28 -73.43 -9.28
N SER A 365 10.81 -73.59 -8.04
CA SER A 365 11.62 -73.39 -6.83
C SER A 365 11.07 -74.31 -5.73
N GLN A 366 11.08 -75.61 -6.03
CA GLN A 366 11.06 -76.64 -4.99
C GLN A 366 12.50 -76.91 -4.55
N GLY A 367 12.68 -77.33 -3.30
CA GLY A 367 14.00 -77.50 -2.68
C GLY A 367 14.86 -78.56 -3.36
N TRP A 368 16.17 -78.38 -3.28
CA TRP A 368 17.20 -79.32 -3.75
C TRP A 368 18.00 -79.88 -2.57
N ASP A 369 17.29 -80.44 -1.59
CA ASP A 369 17.89 -81.43 -0.67
C ASP A 369 18.04 -82.75 -1.45
N LEU A 370 19.14 -82.89 -2.20
CA LEU A 370 19.45 -84.08 -3.00
C LEU A 370 20.90 -84.51 -2.76
N GLU A 371 21.03 -85.55 -1.94
CA GLU A 371 22.29 -86.13 -1.48
C GLU A 371 23.02 -86.88 -2.61
N PHE A 372 23.80 -86.15 -3.41
CA PHE A 372 24.61 -86.76 -4.47
C PHE A 372 26.01 -87.18 -3.96
N GLY A 373 26.27 -88.48 -4.03
CA GLY A 373 27.56 -89.11 -3.71
C GLY A 373 28.64 -88.88 -4.77
N ALA A 374 29.00 -87.63 -5.05
CA ALA A 374 30.08 -87.28 -5.98
C ALA A 374 31.46 -87.68 -5.42
N THR A 375 32.36 -88.15 -6.28
CA THR A 375 33.76 -88.40 -5.91
C THR A 375 34.52 -87.08 -5.68
N THR A 376 35.71 -87.15 -5.08
CA THR A 376 36.41 -85.95 -4.57
C THR A 376 36.81 -84.95 -5.65
N ASP A 377 37.11 -85.38 -6.88
CA ASP A 377 37.53 -84.49 -7.97
C ASP A 377 36.35 -83.66 -8.52
N GLU A 378 35.19 -84.28 -8.76
CA GLU A 378 34.00 -83.56 -9.26
C GLU A 378 33.52 -82.49 -8.27
N ARG A 379 33.67 -82.78 -6.96
CA ARG A 379 33.30 -81.86 -5.88
C ARG A 379 34.14 -80.57 -5.90
N GLY A 380 35.44 -80.68 -6.20
CA GLY A 380 36.32 -79.51 -6.37
C GLY A 380 35.97 -78.68 -7.61
N GLY A 381 35.61 -79.33 -8.72
CA GLY A 381 35.12 -78.64 -9.91
C GLY A 381 33.81 -77.87 -9.65
N LEU A 382 32.89 -78.47 -8.89
CA LEU A 382 31.63 -77.84 -8.52
C LEU A 382 31.84 -76.61 -7.61
N ASP A 383 32.74 -76.70 -6.62
CA ASP A 383 33.05 -75.58 -5.73
C ASP A 383 33.67 -74.39 -6.49
N VAL A 384 34.53 -74.63 -7.49
CA VAL A 384 35.07 -73.56 -8.36
C VAL A 384 33.95 -72.86 -9.14
N VAL A 385 33.04 -73.62 -9.76
CA VAL A 385 31.89 -73.04 -10.49
C VAL A 385 30.94 -72.30 -9.55
N VAL A 386 30.70 -72.80 -8.34
CA VAL A 386 29.91 -72.11 -7.31
C VAL A 386 30.58 -70.82 -6.84
N GLN A 387 31.92 -70.80 -6.74
CA GLN A 387 32.67 -69.59 -6.38
C GLN A 387 32.64 -68.55 -7.53
N GLU A 388 32.77 -68.97 -8.78
CA GLU A 388 32.65 -68.10 -9.96
C GLU A 388 31.24 -67.51 -10.09
N ILE A 389 30.18 -68.32 -9.90
CA ILE A 389 28.79 -67.85 -9.87
C ILE A 389 28.58 -66.82 -8.75
N ARG A 390 29.18 -67.00 -7.56
CA ARG A 390 29.13 -66.01 -6.48
C ARG A 390 29.84 -64.70 -6.86
N GLN A 391 30.99 -64.78 -7.53
CA GLN A 391 31.74 -63.60 -8.00
C GLN A 391 30.98 -62.84 -9.10
N LEU A 392 30.43 -63.54 -10.08
CA LEU A 392 29.59 -62.95 -11.13
C LEU A 392 28.32 -62.32 -10.55
N LYS A 393 27.68 -62.96 -9.57
CA LYS A 393 26.53 -62.38 -8.86
C LYS A 393 26.91 -61.06 -8.17
N LEU A 394 28.04 -61.01 -7.46
CA LEU A 394 28.52 -59.77 -6.83
C LEU A 394 28.83 -58.67 -7.86
N GLN A 395 29.40 -59.03 -9.02
CA GLN A 395 29.61 -58.06 -10.11
C GLN A 395 28.29 -57.51 -10.66
N ILE A 396 27.28 -58.37 -10.90
CA ILE A 396 25.95 -57.95 -11.35
C ILE A 396 25.28 -57.05 -10.30
N GLU A 397 25.40 -57.36 -9.01
CA GLU A 397 24.84 -56.57 -7.91
C GLU A 397 25.52 -55.19 -7.77
N MET A 398 26.85 -55.11 -7.95
CA MET A 398 27.58 -53.84 -8.05
C MET A 398 27.16 -53.04 -9.30
N VAL A 399 27.05 -53.66 -10.47
CA VAL A 399 26.63 -52.99 -11.71
C VAL A 399 25.21 -52.43 -11.54
N ALA A 400 24.25 -53.23 -11.08
CA ALA A 400 22.86 -52.81 -10.86
C ALA A 400 22.74 -51.66 -9.84
N SER A 401 23.55 -51.66 -8.77
CA SER A 401 23.57 -50.52 -7.82
C SER A 401 24.15 -49.26 -8.44
N SER A 402 25.21 -49.36 -9.25
CA SER A 402 25.78 -48.22 -9.99
C SER A 402 24.83 -47.67 -11.06
N GLU A 403 24.11 -48.54 -11.77
CA GLU A 403 23.10 -48.17 -12.76
C GLU A 403 21.93 -47.45 -12.09
N ALA A 404 21.45 -47.95 -10.96
CA ALA A 404 20.40 -47.28 -10.17
C ALA A 404 20.83 -45.87 -9.70
N ASP A 405 22.11 -45.66 -9.36
CA ASP A 405 22.63 -44.32 -9.02
C ASP A 405 22.82 -43.43 -10.25
N HIS A 406 23.20 -43.98 -11.41
CA HIS A 406 23.21 -43.25 -12.68
C HIS A 406 21.81 -42.82 -13.12
N VAL A 407 20.79 -43.66 -12.94
CA VAL A 407 19.38 -43.31 -13.22
C VAL A 407 18.93 -42.15 -12.32
N LYS A 408 19.17 -42.21 -11.01
CA LYS A 408 18.85 -41.09 -10.08
C LYS A 408 19.54 -39.78 -10.49
N GLN A 409 20.79 -39.85 -10.95
CA GLN A 409 21.51 -38.67 -11.46
C GLN A 409 20.92 -38.14 -12.78
N ALA A 410 20.42 -39.02 -13.67
CA ALA A 410 19.74 -38.61 -14.89
C ALA A 410 18.36 -37.98 -14.60
N GLU A 411 17.60 -38.52 -13.65
CA GLU A 411 16.32 -37.96 -13.17
C GLU A 411 16.52 -36.56 -12.58
N LEU A 412 17.54 -36.38 -11.71
CA LEU A 412 17.91 -35.08 -11.17
C LEU A 412 18.24 -34.06 -12.29
N ARG A 413 19.12 -34.41 -13.23
CA ARG A 413 19.46 -33.55 -14.37
C ARG A 413 18.26 -33.22 -15.25
N ASN A 414 17.35 -34.17 -15.46
CA ASN A 414 16.11 -33.92 -16.19
C ASN A 414 15.23 -32.92 -15.43
N SER A 415 15.13 -33.00 -14.10
CA SER A 415 14.40 -32.03 -13.29
C SER A 415 14.99 -30.61 -13.38
N ASP A 416 16.33 -30.48 -13.40
CA ASP A 416 17.02 -29.21 -13.64
C ASP A 416 16.74 -28.65 -15.05
N ILE A 417 16.77 -29.50 -16.08
CA ILE A 417 16.44 -29.12 -17.46
C ILE A 417 14.98 -28.65 -17.58
N HIS A 418 14.04 -29.32 -16.90
CA HIS A 418 12.64 -28.89 -16.85
C HIS A 418 12.48 -27.53 -16.15
N LEU A 419 13.19 -27.30 -15.03
CA LEU A 419 13.19 -26.01 -14.33
C LEU A 419 13.79 -24.89 -15.20
N LEU A 420 14.93 -25.14 -15.85
CA LEU A 420 15.58 -24.20 -16.77
C LEU A 420 14.67 -23.87 -17.98
N ARG A 421 13.95 -24.86 -18.51
CA ARG A 421 12.98 -24.66 -19.59
C ARG A 421 11.77 -23.82 -19.16
N GLY A 422 11.34 -23.94 -17.90
CA GLY A 422 10.36 -23.04 -17.28
C GLY A 422 10.87 -21.60 -17.22
N ASN A 423 12.02 -21.40 -16.58
CA ASN A 423 12.68 -20.09 -16.45
C ASN A 423 12.92 -19.41 -17.82
N LEU A 424 13.30 -20.17 -18.84
CA LEU A 424 13.48 -19.67 -20.21
C LEU A 424 12.14 -19.22 -20.84
N LYS A 425 11.05 -19.97 -20.64
CA LYS A 425 9.72 -19.58 -21.11
C LYS A 425 9.26 -18.27 -20.49
N ASP A 426 9.43 -18.13 -19.17
CA ASP A 426 9.05 -16.91 -18.44
C ASP A 426 9.92 -15.72 -18.85
N THR A 427 11.21 -15.96 -19.12
CA THR A 427 12.14 -14.95 -19.68
C THR A 427 11.72 -14.51 -21.08
N LEU A 428 11.31 -15.44 -21.95
CA LEU A 428 10.83 -15.13 -23.30
C LEU A 428 9.53 -14.30 -23.26
N PHE A 429 8.58 -14.66 -22.39
CA PHE A 429 7.35 -13.89 -22.17
C PHE A 429 7.64 -12.46 -21.68
N LEU A 430 8.60 -12.30 -20.77
CA LEU A 430 9.02 -10.98 -20.28
C LEU A 430 9.69 -10.15 -21.40
N VAL A 431 10.50 -10.77 -22.26
CA VAL A 431 11.11 -10.11 -23.43
C VAL A 431 10.06 -9.72 -24.48
N GLU A 432 9.07 -10.56 -24.72
CA GLU A 432 7.93 -10.24 -25.61
C GLU A 432 7.10 -9.06 -25.07
N ASN A 433 6.82 -9.04 -23.77
CA ASN A 433 6.16 -7.92 -23.11
C ASN A 433 6.96 -6.61 -23.27
N PHE A 434 8.28 -6.63 -23.01
CA PHE A 434 9.14 -5.47 -23.25
C PHE A 434 9.21 -5.06 -24.73
N SER A 435 9.18 -6.02 -25.67
CA SER A 435 9.14 -5.72 -27.10
C SER A 435 7.84 -5.02 -27.52
N ASN A 436 6.71 -5.36 -26.89
CA ASN A 436 5.44 -4.68 -27.16
C ASN A 436 5.41 -3.28 -26.55
N GLN A 437 5.83 -3.12 -25.28
CA GLN A 437 5.99 -1.81 -24.65
C GLN A 437 6.92 -0.86 -25.46
N LEU A 438 7.97 -1.39 -26.09
CA LEU A 438 8.84 -0.59 -26.97
C LEU A 438 8.12 -0.10 -28.24
N LYS A 439 7.26 -0.91 -28.85
CA LYS A 439 6.45 -0.49 -30.02
C LYS A 439 5.46 0.60 -29.63
N ASP A 440 4.82 0.47 -28.48
CA ASP A 440 3.88 1.47 -27.95
C ASP A 440 4.60 2.80 -27.65
N CYS A 441 5.85 2.73 -27.17
CA CYS A 441 6.73 3.90 -27.05
C CYS A 441 7.15 4.51 -28.41
N GLU A 442 7.38 3.71 -29.46
CA GLU A 442 7.70 4.20 -30.80
C GLU A 442 6.50 4.92 -31.45
N VAL A 443 5.28 4.42 -31.25
CA VAL A 443 4.04 5.07 -31.71
C VAL A 443 3.83 6.41 -31.00
N THR A 444 3.91 6.44 -29.66
CA THR A 444 3.69 7.67 -28.88
C THR A 444 4.81 8.72 -29.08
N ASP A 445 6.05 8.30 -29.36
CA ASP A 445 7.14 9.19 -29.79
C ASP A 445 6.88 9.79 -31.20
N ALA A 446 6.26 9.04 -32.12
CA ALA A 446 5.83 9.57 -33.41
C ALA A 446 4.65 10.56 -33.29
N GLU A 447 3.66 10.27 -32.46
CA GLU A 447 2.50 11.14 -32.20
C GLU A 447 2.90 12.46 -31.53
N THR A 448 3.74 12.40 -30.48
CA THR A 448 4.24 13.62 -29.81
C THR A 448 5.13 14.47 -30.73
N LYS A 449 5.89 13.86 -31.64
CA LYS A 449 6.61 14.59 -32.70
C LYS A 449 5.66 15.26 -33.68
N ALA A 450 4.59 14.59 -34.12
CA ALA A 450 3.59 15.20 -34.99
C ALA A 450 2.94 16.43 -34.31
N LEU A 451 2.51 16.28 -33.04
CA LEU A 451 1.95 17.37 -32.24
C LEU A 451 2.94 18.54 -32.04
N ALA A 452 4.23 18.25 -31.85
CA ALA A 452 5.28 19.26 -31.79
C ALA A 452 5.44 20.03 -33.12
N THR A 453 5.35 19.35 -34.27
CA THR A 453 5.40 20.04 -35.58
C THR A 453 4.16 20.90 -35.85
N GLU A 454 2.98 20.44 -35.45
CA GLU A 454 1.72 21.19 -35.60
C GLU A 454 1.68 22.43 -34.70
N THR A 455 2.09 22.31 -33.43
CA THR A 455 2.16 23.46 -32.51
C THR A 455 3.21 24.49 -32.94
N LEU A 456 4.33 24.08 -33.54
CA LEU A 456 5.29 24.99 -34.18
C LEU A 456 4.68 25.72 -35.39
N ARG A 457 3.89 25.02 -36.23
CA ARG A 457 3.16 25.63 -37.36
C ARG A 457 2.15 26.67 -36.89
N GLN A 458 1.39 26.37 -35.83
CA GLN A 458 0.45 27.30 -35.21
C GLN A 458 1.16 28.54 -34.65
N LEU A 459 2.30 28.36 -33.96
CA LEU A 459 3.09 29.47 -33.41
C LEU A 459 3.62 30.41 -34.51
N GLU A 460 4.14 29.86 -35.62
CA GLU A 460 4.63 30.69 -36.74
C GLU A 460 3.49 31.43 -37.45
N ASN A 461 2.28 30.85 -37.51
CA ASN A 461 1.09 31.55 -38.02
C ASN A 461 0.63 32.67 -37.09
N ALA A 462 0.56 32.42 -35.77
CA ALA A 462 0.22 33.45 -34.78
C ALA A 462 1.24 34.61 -34.79
N LYS A 463 2.53 34.28 -34.94
CA LYS A 463 3.61 35.26 -35.12
C LYS A 463 3.41 36.13 -36.36
N LYS A 464 3.03 35.56 -37.51
CA LYS A 464 2.73 36.34 -38.73
C LYS A 464 1.56 37.31 -38.52
N ALA A 465 0.47 36.86 -37.91
CA ALA A 465 -0.68 37.71 -37.59
C ALA A 465 -0.29 38.85 -36.63
N VAL A 466 0.61 38.61 -35.68
CA VAL A 466 1.16 39.65 -34.79
C VAL A 466 2.01 40.68 -35.53
N GLU A 467 2.83 40.28 -36.51
CA GLU A 467 3.57 41.25 -37.34
C GLU A 467 2.66 42.03 -38.30
N GLU A 468 1.60 41.42 -38.83
CA GLU A 468 0.59 42.08 -39.65
C GLU A 468 -0.16 43.16 -38.85
N LEU A 469 -0.67 42.81 -37.66
CA LEU A 469 -1.33 43.75 -36.73
C LEU A 469 -0.41 44.88 -36.27
N LYS A 470 0.89 44.63 -36.04
CA LYS A 470 1.86 45.71 -35.80
C LYS A 470 1.97 46.65 -37.00
N SER A 471 1.99 46.10 -38.21
CA SER A 471 2.05 46.93 -39.43
C SER A 471 0.83 47.84 -39.53
N ASP A 472 -0.38 47.34 -39.25
CA ASP A 472 -1.60 48.16 -39.26
C ASP A 472 -1.60 49.20 -38.15
N GLY A 473 -1.19 48.84 -36.93
CA GLY A 473 -1.00 49.80 -35.84
C GLY A 473 -0.04 50.94 -36.20
N THR A 474 1.04 50.67 -36.97
CA THR A 474 1.92 51.76 -37.45
C THR A 474 1.27 52.64 -38.53
N LYS A 475 0.41 52.09 -39.40
CA LYS A 475 -0.36 52.86 -40.40
C LYS A 475 -1.38 53.77 -39.72
N GLU A 476 -2.08 53.25 -38.70
CA GLU A 476 -3.02 54.04 -37.90
C GLU A 476 -2.31 55.18 -37.14
N VAL A 477 -1.19 54.90 -36.47
CA VAL A 477 -0.41 55.92 -35.74
C VAL A 477 0.06 57.05 -36.67
N GLU A 478 0.53 56.73 -37.88
CA GLU A 478 0.94 57.77 -38.84
C GLU A 478 -0.26 58.55 -39.41
N SER A 479 -1.43 57.91 -39.55
CA SER A 479 -2.71 58.58 -39.87
C SER A 479 -3.15 59.56 -38.77
N TYR A 480 -3.13 59.12 -37.50
CA TYR A 480 -3.41 60.00 -36.35
C TYR A 480 -2.42 61.17 -36.26
N LYS A 481 -1.14 60.92 -36.57
CA LYS A 481 -0.09 61.96 -36.63
C LYS A 481 -0.34 62.97 -37.75
N LYS A 482 -0.80 62.54 -38.93
CA LYS A 482 -1.26 63.45 -40.00
C LYS A 482 -2.46 64.30 -39.56
N MET A 483 -3.50 63.67 -39.00
CA MET A 483 -4.69 64.39 -38.50
C MET A 483 -4.35 65.39 -37.38
N ALA A 484 -3.37 65.09 -36.52
CA ALA A 484 -2.92 66.01 -35.49
C ALA A 484 -2.24 67.28 -36.06
N VAL A 485 -1.49 67.16 -37.15
CA VAL A 485 -0.89 68.30 -37.86
C VAL A 485 -1.96 69.15 -38.55
N GLU A 486 -2.91 68.52 -39.25
CA GLU A 486 -4.05 69.21 -39.88
C GLU A 486 -4.92 69.95 -38.84
N LEU A 487 -5.12 69.35 -37.67
CA LEU A 487 -5.82 69.97 -36.53
C LEU A 487 -5.06 71.19 -35.98
N GLU A 488 -3.74 71.13 -35.82
CA GLU A 488 -2.96 72.27 -35.32
C GLU A 488 -2.88 73.42 -36.33
N GLN A 489 -2.84 73.10 -37.63
CA GLN A 489 -3.00 74.08 -38.70
C GLN A 489 -4.41 74.71 -38.70
N SER A 490 -5.44 73.92 -38.37
CA SER A 490 -6.82 74.42 -38.20
C SER A 490 -6.95 75.36 -37.00
N LYS A 491 -6.39 75.01 -35.83
CA LYS A 491 -6.31 75.91 -34.66
C LYS A 491 -5.57 77.21 -35.01
N SER A 492 -4.44 77.12 -35.71
CA SER A 492 -3.65 78.29 -36.12
C SER A 492 -4.47 79.25 -36.99
N ARG A 493 -5.24 78.72 -37.96
CA ARG A 493 -6.20 79.51 -38.76
C ARG A 493 -7.31 80.13 -37.90
N MET A 494 -7.86 79.37 -36.94
CA MET A 494 -8.89 79.85 -36.02
C MET A 494 -8.39 81.02 -35.14
N VAL A 495 -7.18 80.93 -34.58
CA VAL A 495 -6.57 81.99 -33.78
C VAL A 495 -6.32 83.26 -34.61
N TRP A 496 -5.83 83.10 -35.85
CA TRP A 496 -5.65 84.24 -36.78
C TRP A 496 -6.99 84.91 -37.12
N LEU A 497 -8.02 84.14 -37.46
CA LEU A 497 -9.37 84.64 -37.77
C LEU A 497 -10.01 85.32 -36.55
N GLY A 498 -9.85 84.75 -35.35
CA GLY A 498 -10.30 85.36 -34.10
C GLY A 498 -9.66 86.74 -33.89
N GLY A 499 -8.34 86.83 -34.03
CA GLY A 499 -7.60 88.10 -33.94
C GLY A 499 -8.00 89.13 -35.01
N LEU A 500 -8.39 88.68 -36.21
CA LEU A 500 -8.95 89.56 -37.24
C LEU A 500 -10.35 90.09 -36.86
N VAL A 501 -11.23 89.21 -36.36
CA VAL A 501 -12.56 89.60 -35.88
C VAL A 501 -12.47 90.59 -34.71
N THR A 502 -11.55 90.40 -33.76
CA THR A 502 -11.32 91.37 -32.67
C THR A 502 -10.88 92.74 -33.19
N LYS A 503 -10.02 92.79 -34.23
CA LYS A 503 -9.59 94.05 -34.86
C LYS A 503 -10.73 94.76 -35.59
N LEU A 504 -11.57 94.02 -36.33
CA LEU A 504 -12.73 94.57 -37.04
C LEU A 504 -13.80 95.11 -36.08
N LEU A 505 -14.04 94.43 -34.96
CA LEU A 505 -14.92 94.91 -33.90
C LEU A 505 -14.40 96.17 -33.20
N ALA A 506 -13.08 96.37 -33.16
CA ALA A 506 -12.46 97.53 -32.53
C ALA A 506 -12.39 98.79 -33.42
N ASN A 507 -12.37 98.64 -34.76
CA ASN A 507 -12.31 99.76 -35.72
C ASN A 507 -13.16 99.50 -36.98
N PRO A 508 -14.47 99.80 -36.97
CA PRO A 508 -15.36 99.54 -38.10
C PRO A 508 -15.12 100.40 -39.37
N GLY A 509 -14.28 101.44 -39.30
CA GLY A 509 -14.18 102.49 -40.32
C GLY A 509 -13.07 102.34 -41.37
N VAL A 510 -12.24 101.28 -41.33
CA VAL A 510 -11.04 101.16 -42.19
C VAL A 510 -11.22 100.04 -43.23
N LEU A 511 -11.86 100.35 -44.36
CA LEU A 511 -12.16 99.41 -45.45
C LEU A 511 -11.35 99.64 -46.74
N GLU A 512 -10.18 100.30 -46.65
CA GLU A 512 -9.33 100.57 -47.84
C GLU A 512 -8.12 99.61 -47.97
N ASN A 513 -7.76 98.88 -46.92
CA ASN A 513 -6.59 97.97 -46.90
C ASN A 513 -6.93 96.49 -47.15
N HIS A 514 -7.89 96.21 -48.05
CA HIS A 514 -8.26 94.83 -48.39
C HIS A 514 -7.11 94.02 -49.03
N GLU A 515 -6.24 94.65 -49.81
CA GLU A 515 -5.16 93.94 -50.52
C GLU A 515 -4.09 93.37 -49.56
N THR A 516 -3.78 94.07 -48.48
CA THR A 516 -2.86 93.61 -47.43
C THR A 516 -3.43 92.40 -46.69
N LEU A 517 -4.73 92.44 -46.34
CA LEU A 517 -5.42 91.33 -45.70
C LEU A 517 -5.54 90.09 -46.59
N LEU A 518 -5.70 90.28 -47.91
CA LEU A 518 -5.64 89.17 -48.87
C LEU A 518 -4.25 88.52 -48.93
N LYS A 519 -3.16 89.31 -48.88
CA LYS A 519 -1.78 88.79 -48.83
C LYS A 519 -1.49 87.99 -47.56
N ASP A 520 -1.91 88.48 -46.40
CA ASP A 520 -1.73 87.78 -45.13
C ASP A 520 -2.53 86.46 -45.09
N TYR A 521 -3.78 86.48 -45.57
CA TYR A 521 -4.62 85.29 -45.67
C TYR A 521 -4.08 84.26 -46.70
N ALA A 522 -3.57 84.73 -47.84
CA ALA A 522 -2.92 83.87 -48.82
C ALA A 522 -1.63 83.22 -48.27
N SER A 523 -0.89 83.94 -47.41
CA SER A 523 0.33 83.44 -46.78
C SER A 523 0.06 82.27 -45.82
N LEU A 524 -1.06 82.29 -45.06
CA LEU A 524 -1.51 81.14 -44.26
C LEU A 524 -2.00 79.95 -45.10
N LYS A 525 -2.28 80.14 -46.39
CA LYS A 525 -2.83 79.09 -47.29
C LYS A 525 -1.76 78.22 -47.95
N LEU A 526 -0.48 78.55 -47.77
CA LEU A 526 0.68 77.90 -48.40
C LEU A 526 1.05 76.54 -47.75
N GLY A 527 0.05 75.68 -47.50
CA GLY A 527 0.24 74.37 -46.86
C GLY A 527 -0.76 73.27 -47.26
N GLU A 528 -1.82 73.58 -48.03
CA GLU A 528 -2.87 72.61 -48.40
C GLU A 528 -3.03 72.40 -49.92
N SER A 529 -2.13 72.95 -50.75
CA SER A 529 -2.41 73.18 -52.18
C SER A 529 -1.25 72.87 -53.15
N ASN A 530 -0.45 71.83 -52.86
CA ASN A 530 0.50 71.26 -53.83
C ASN A 530 -0.04 69.95 -54.42
N GLU A 531 -0.13 68.85 -53.66
CA GLU A 531 -0.63 67.54 -54.17
C GLU A 531 -1.94 67.67 -54.96
N LYS A 532 -2.99 68.24 -54.36
CA LYS A 532 -4.30 68.44 -55.02
C LYS A 532 -4.24 69.41 -56.21
N ASN A 533 -3.27 70.32 -56.26
CA ASN A 533 -3.16 71.32 -57.31
C ASN A 533 -2.35 70.80 -58.51
N GLU A 534 -1.37 69.94 -58.26
CA GLU A 534 -0.68 69.13 -59.26
C GLU A 534 -1.65 68.09 -59.85
N GLU A 535 -2.45 67.41 -59.02
CA GLU A 535 -3.49 66.48 -59.47
C GLU A 535 -4.59 67.19 -60.27
N VAL A 536 -5.10 68.35 -59.81
CA VAL A 536 -6.06 69.17 -60.57
C VAL A 536 -5.45 69.76 -61.84
N SER A 537 -4.15 70.07 -61.88
CA SER A 537 -3.48 70.54 -63.11
C SER A 537 -3.30 69.39 -64.12
N SER A 538 -2.91 68.21 -63.65
CA SER A 538 -2.83 66.98 -64.45
C SER A 538 -4.20 66.63 -65.04
N LEU A 539 -5.25 66.59 -64.21
CA LEU A 539 -6.63 66.37 -64.65
C LEU A 539 -7.15 67.48 -65.58
N ARG A 540 -6.71 68.73 -65.42
CA ARG A 540 -7.05 69.83 -66.35
C ARG A 540 -6.41 69.62 -67.72
N CYS A 541 -5.12 69.30 -67.78
CA CYS A 541 -4.44 68.99 -69.03
C CYS A 541 -5.06 67.76 -69.71
N GLU A 542 -5.43 66.72 -68.94
CA GLU A 542 -6.13 65.54 -69.47
C GLU A 542 -7.54 65.88 -69.99
N VAL A 543 -8.31 66.71 -69.27
CA VAL A 543 -9.63 67.21 -69.73
C VAL A 543 -9.49 68.07 -70.99
N GLU A 544 -8.46 68.92 -71.10
CA GLU A 544 -8.20 69.72 -72.29
C GLU A 544 -7.75 68.85 -73.47
N ARG A 545 -6.91 67.84 -73.24
CA ARG A 545 -6.52 66.82 -74.24
C ARG A 545 -7.74 66.03 -74.73
N LEU A 546 -8.61 65.59 -73.82
CA LEU A 546 -9.85 64.87 -74.15
C LEU A 546 -10.85 65.77 -74.87
N ARG A 547 -10.98 67.05 -74.48
CA ARG A 547 -11.84 68.04 -75.15
C ARG A 547 -11.33 68.34 -76.56
N ALA A 548 -10.02 68.48 -76.77
CA ALA A 548 -9.42 68.63 -78.09
C ALA A 548 -9.65 67.38 -78.97
N ALA A 549 -9.56 66.18 -78.40
CA ALA A 549 -9.90 64.94 -79.10
C ALA A 549 -11.41 64.84 -79.45
N LEU A 550 -12.29 65.36 -78.60
CA LEU A 550 -13.74 65.43 -78.84
C LEU A 550 -14.09 66.41 -79.96
N GLU A 551 -13.47 67.60 -79.97
CA GLU A 551 -13.59 68.59 -81.05
C GLU A 551 -13.00 68.08 -82.39
N ALA A 552 -11.93 67.28 -82.33
CA ALA A 552 -11.37 66.61 -83.51
C ALA A 552 -12.29 65.47 -84.02
N SER A 553 -13.04 64.81 -83.13
CA SER A 553 -14.06 63.82 -83.51
C SER A 553 -15.29 64.49 -84.12
N GLY A 554 -15.80 65.56 -83.50
CA GLY A 554 -17.02 66.27 -83.92
C GLY A 554 -16.94 66.87 -85.32
N LYS A 555 -15.73 67.08 -85.86
CA LYS A 555 -15.50 67.56 -87.23
C LYS A 555 -15.51 66.47 -88.30
N LYS A 556 -15.82 65.22 -87.96
CA LYS A 556 -15.76 64.07 -88.89
C LYS A 556 -17.06 63.31 -89.12
N ASP A 557 -18.06 63.47 -88.26
CA ASP A 557 -19.27 62.66 -88.29
C ASP A 557 -20.39 63.30 -89.14
N GLN A 558 -20.37 63.02 -90.45
CA GLN A 558 -21.56 63.23 -91.28
C GLN A 558 -22.67 62.24 -90.89
N GLU A 559 -23.90 62.75 -90.93
CA GLU A 559 -25.06 62.24 -90.22
C GLU A 559 -25.53 60.85 -90.71
N GLY A 560 -25.22 59.80 -89.94
CA GLY A 560 -25.69 58.43 -90.23
C GLY A 560 -25.42 57.37 -89.15
N ASN A 561 -24.23 57.34 -88.56
CA ASN A 561 -23.81 56.23 -87.67
C ASN A 561 -24.34 56.32 -86.21
N VAL A 562 -24.83 57.48 -85.79
CA VAL A 562 -25.15 57.80 -84.38
C VAL A 562 -26.16 56.81 -83.75
N LYS A 563 -27.15 56.34 -84.51
CA LYS A 563 -28.20 55.42 -84.03
C LYS A 563 -27.72 53.97 -83.79
N ALA A 564 -26.61 53.55 -84.41
CA ALA A 564 -26.00 52.25 -84.17
C ALA A 564 -25.07 52.30 -82.94
N SER A 565 -24.18 53.32 -82.91
CA SER A 565 -23.22 53.52 -81.81
C SER A 565 -23.92 53.71 -80.45
N SER A 566 -24.98 54.52 -80.39
CA SER A 566 -25.77 54.73 -79.16
C SER A 566 -26.42 53.45 -78.62
N ARG A 567 -27.00 52.61 -79.50
CA ARG A 567 -27.58 51.30 -79.11
C ARG A 567 -26.53 50.33 -78.54
N LEU A 568 -25.36 50.25 -79.18
CA LEU A 568 -24.26 49.41 -78.69
C LEU A 568 -23.74 49.89 -77.32
N ARG A 569 -23.69 51.20 -77.09
CA ARG A 569 -23.28 51.79 -75.80
C ARG A 569 -24.24 51.41 -74.67
N ILE A 570 -25.56 51.56 -74.88
CA ILE A 570 -26.59 51.16 -73.92
C ILE A 570 -26.54 49.63 -73.65
N GLN A 571 -26.29 48.82 -74.67
CA GLN A 571 -26.16 47.37 -74.51
C GLN A 571 -24.89 46.96 -73.74
N ALA A 572 -23.82 47.76 -73.80
CA ALA A 572 -22.61 47.55 -73.02
C ALA A 572 -22.84 47.93 -71.54
N GLU A 573 -23.47 49.08 -71.28
CA GLU A 573 -23.79 49.57 -69.93
C GLU A 573 -24.66 48.55 -69.17
N LEU A 574 -25.77 48.11 -69.77
CA LEU A 574 -26.65 47.08 -69.20
C LEU A 574 -25.92 45.77 -68.89
N ARG A 575 -24.94 45.37 -69.71
CA ARG A 575 -24.12 44.18 -69.44
C ARG A 575 -23.15 44.40 -68.27
N PHE A 576 -22.61 45.60 -68.12
CA PHE A 576 -21.74 45.95 -67.00
C PHE A 576 -22.52 46.04 -65.68
N GLU A 577 -23.70 46.65 -65.68
CA GLU A 577 -24.62 46.67 -64.54
C GLU A 577 -25.06 45.26 -64.14
N LEU A 578 -25.47 44.42 -65.11
CA LEU A 578 -25.88 43.03 -64.84
C LEU A 578 -24.72 42.19 -64.28
N LYS A 579 -23.49 42.34 -64.81
CA LYS A 579 -22.30 41.69 -64.25
C LYS A 579 -21.99 42.18 -62.82
N THR A 580 -22.16 43.47 -62.56
CA THR A 580 -21.98 44.08 -61.24
C THR A 580 -23.03 43.58 -60.25
N ALA A 581 -24.30 43.54 -60.65
CA ALA A 581 -25.40 43.00 -59.87
C ALA A 581 -25.20 41.51 -59.55
N LYS A 582 -24.77 40.71 -60.54
CA LYS A 582 -24.43 39.30 -60.31
C LYS A 582 -23.32 39.15 -59.26
N SER A 583 -22.23 39.89 -59.37
CA SER A 583 -21.16 39.88 -58.35
C SER A 583 -21.59 40.35 -56.95
N LYS A 584 -22.74 41.03 -56.82
CA LYS A 584 -23.37 41.37 -55.53
C LYS A 584 -24.24 40.23 -55.02
N ILE A 585 -24.95 39.53 -55.90
CA ILE A 585 -25.72 38.31 -55.60
C ILE A 585 -24.77 37.19 -55.16
N ASP A 586 -23.70 36.90 -55.91
CA ASP A 586 -22.70 35.89 -55.57
C ASP A 586 -22.09 36.15 -54.15
N LYS A 587 -21.89 37.45 -53.80
CA LYS A 587 -21.42 37.92 -52.48
C LYS A 587 -22.49 37.98 -51.39
N LEU A 588 -23.75 37.79 -51.70
CA LEU A 588 -24.85 37.65 -50.73
C LEU A 588 -25.14 36.17 -50.49
N GLU A 589 -25.12 35.35 -51.54
CA GLU A 589 -25.22 33.88 -51.47
C GLU A 589 -24.09 33.28 -50.61
N ALA A 590 -22.84 33.69 -50.81
CA ALA A 590 -21.73 33.25 -49.96
C ALA A 590 -21.99 33.55 -48.46
N ARG A 591 -22.41 34.78 -48.13
CA ARG A 591 -22.70 35.19 -46.75
C ARG A 591 -23.98 34.58 -46.18
N LEU A 592 -24.91 34.13 -47.03
CA LEU A 592 -26.06 33.34 -46.63
C LEU A 592 -25.61 31.95 -46.19
N VAL A 593 -24.78 31.28 -47.01
CA VAL A 593 -24.20 29.96 -46.70
C VAL A 593 -23.34 30.01 -45.44
N ASP A 594 -22.49 31.03 -45.27
CA ASP A 594 -21.71 31.23 -44.04
C ASP A 594 -22.65 31.23 -42.80
N LYS A 595 -23.71 32.04 -42.84
CA LYS A 595 -24.70 32.14 -41.74
C LYS A 595 -25.55 30.89 -41.56
N GLU A 596 -25.82 30.15 -42.62
CA GLU A 596 -26.55 28.87 -42.58
C GLU A 596 -25.71 27.78 -41.89
N THR A 597 -24.39 27.77 -42.11
CA THR A 597 -23.47 26.87 -41.37
C THR A 597 -23.32 27.26 -39.88
N GLU A 598 -23.29 28.56 -39.56
CA GLU A 598 -23.24 29.08 -38.19
C GLU A 598 -24.52 28.71 -37.40
N LEU A 599 -25.69 28.86 -38.03
CA LEU A 599 -26.97 28.41 -37.46
C LEU A 599 -27.03 26.89 -37.25
N LYS A 600 -26.45 26.09 -38.16
CA LYS A 600 -26.36 24.64 -38.01
C LYS A 600 -25.48 24.24 -36.82
N PHE A 601 -24.32 24.87 -36.66
CA PHE A 601 -23.45 24.66 -35.50
C PHE A 601 -24.17 25.00 -34.18
N ILE A 602 -24.87 26.14 -34.12
CA ILE A 602 -25.68 26.54 -32.96
C ILE A 602 -26.81 25.53 -32.68
N SER A 603 -27.39 24.90 -33.71
CA SER A 603 -28.38 23.83 -33.51
C SER A 603 -27.77 22.57 -32.88
N GLU A 604 -26.60 22.13 -33.36
CA GLU A 604 -25.88 20.95 -32.86
C GLU A 604 -25.38 21.16 -31.41
N GLU A 605 -24.99 22.39 -31.06
CA GLU A 605 -24.69 22.79 -29.68
C GLU A 605 -25.94 22.78 -28.78
N ASN A 606 -27.08 23.30 -29.26
CA ASN A 606 -28.34 23.28 -28.52
C ASN A 606 -28.86 21.85 -28.26
N ASP A 607 -28.78 20.94 -29.23
CA ASP A 607 -29.12 19.53 -29.03
C ASP A 607 -28.23 18.88 -27.94
N THR A 608 -26.95 19.24 -27.94
CA THR A 608 -25.99 18.79 -26.91
C THR A 608 -26.35 19.34 -25.52
N LEU A 609 -26.74 20.61 -25.42
CA LEU A 609 -27.24 21.22 -24.18
C LEU A 609 -28.54 20.57 -23.70
N CYS A 610 -29.47 20.24 -24.59
CA CYS A 610 -30.69 19.49 -24.26
C CYS A 610 -30.41 18.08 -23.73
N LEU A 611 -29.35 17.40 -24.20
CA LEU A 611 -28.90 16.13 -23.64
C LEU A 611 -28.27 16.29 -22.24
N LEU A 612 -27.52 17.38 -22.00
CA LEU A 612 -26.97 17.70 -20.68
C LEU A 612 -28.09 18.04 -19.67
N LEU A 613 -29.13 18.77 -20.06
CA LEU A 613 -30.29 19.02 -19.18
C LEU A 613 -31.02 17.73 -18.78
N LYS A 614 -31.24 16.80 -19.74
CA LYS A 614 -31.83 15.47 -19.47
C LYS A 614 -30.94 14.59 -18.57
N LYS A 615 -29.63 14.79 -18.60
CA LYS A 615 -28.65 14.12 -17.74
C LYS A 615 -28.74 14.66 -16.30
N ASN A 616 -28.81 15.98 -16.12
CA ASN A 616 -28.95 16.62 -14.82
C ASN A 616 -30.29 16.27 -14.13
N GLN A 617 -31.35 15.95 -14.88
CA GLN A 617 -32.60 15.45 -14.30
C GLN A 617 -32.36 14.19 -13.44
N LYS A 618 -31.50 13.26 -13.88
CA LYS A 618 -31.16 12.04 -13.12
C LYS A 618 -30.38 12.32 -11.84
N GLU A 619 -29.68 13.45 -11.78
CA GLU A 619 -29.00 13.92 -10.58
C GLU A 619 -30.02 14.35 -9.51
N THR A 620 -31.16 14.93 -9.92
CA THR A 620 -32.28 15.23 -9.01
C THR A 620 -32.99 13.97 -8.51
N ASP A 621 -33.10 12.92 -9.34
CA ASP A 621 -33.62 11.62 -8.92
C ASP A 621 -32.69 10.96 -7.88
N ALA A 622 -31.37 11.01 -8.11
CA ALA A 622 -30.37 10.50 -7.17
C ALA A 622 -30.32 11.29 -5.84
N GLU A 623 -30.52 12.62 -5.86
CA GLU A 623 -30.69 13.43 -4.64
C GLU A 623 -31.93 13.00 -3.84
N ALA A 624 -33.03 12.64 -4.51
CA ALA A 624 -34.23 12.11 -3.86
C ALA A 624 -33.98 10.74 -3.20
N GLU A 625 -33.27 9.83 -3.86
CA GLU A 625 -32.83 8.56 -3.25
C GLU A 625 -31.92 8.80 -2.04
N LEU A 626 -30.92 9.69 -2.16
CA LEU A 626 -30.04 10.07 -1.05
C LEU A 626 -30.82 10.70 0.11
N LYS A 627 -31.90 11.44 -0.17
CA LYS A 627 -32.80 11.98 0.86
C LYS A 627 -33.57 10.85 1.56
N GLN A 628 -34.09 9.87 0.83
CA GLN A 628 -34.75 8.69 1.40
C GLN A 628 -33.79 7.87 2.28
N GLN A 629 -32.57 7.60 1.80
CA GLN A 629 -31.54 6.89 2.56
C GLN A 629 -31.18 7.63 3.86
N ARG A 630 -31.09 8.98 3.82
CA ARG A 630 -30.85 9.81 5.01
C ARG A 630 -31.96 9.67 6.07
N GLU A 631 -33.23 9.52 5.68
CA GLU A 631 -34.31 9.24 6.66
C GLU A 631 -34.25 7.80 7.22
N VAL A 632 -33.88 6.80 6.41
CA VAL A 632 -33.67 5.43 6.91
C VAL A 632 -32.52 5.38 7.94
N ILE A 633 -31.42 6.08 7.67
CA ILE A 633 -30.28 6.19 8.59
C ILE A 633 -30.68 6.87 9.91
N LYS A 634 -31.53 7.92 9.87
CA LYS A 634 -32.06 8.54 11.10
C LYS A 634 -32.88 7.55 11.93
N LYS A 635 -33.75 6.75 11.29
CA LYS A 635 -34.54 5.73 12.00
C LYS A 635 -33.65 4.68 12.64
N LEU A 636 -32.73 4.07 11.87
CA LEU A 636 -31.79 3.07 12.39
C LEU A 636 -30.93 3.63 13.53
N LYS A 637 -30.59 4.92 13.51
CA LYS A 637 -29.88 5.58 14.61
C LYS A 637 -30.75 5.71 15.87
N ALA A 638 -32.05 5.95 15.76
CA ALA A 638 -32.96 5.93 16.90
C ALA A 638 -33.10 4.51 17.47
N ASP A 639 -33.34 3.51 16.60
CA ASP A 639 -33.42 2.10 16.99
C ASP A 639 -32.14 1.62 17.71
N LEU A 640 -30.96 2.12 17.30
CA LEU A 640 -29.67 1.85 17.94
C LEU A 640 -29.51 2.55 19.31
N MET A 641 -29.96 3.79 19.45
CA MET A 641 -29.95 4.50 20.75
C MET A 641 -30.81 3.76 21.78
N ASP A 642 -32.01 3.32 21.39
CA ASP A 642 -32.88 2.51 22.25
C ASP A 642 -32.19 1.20 22.66
N LYS A 643 -31.44 0.56 21.74
CA LYS A 643 -30.67 -0.65 22.07
C LYS A 643 -29.48 -0.41 22.99
N GLU A 644 -28.75 0.69 22.85
CA GLU A 644 -27.66 1.03 23.77
C GLU A 644 -28.21 1.35 25.19
N THR A 645 -29.39 1.98 25.32
CA THR A 645 -30.04 2.15 26.65
C THR A 645 -30.51 0.83 27.27
N GLN A 646 -31.04 -0.10 26.46
CA GLN A 646 -31.38 -1.45 26.94
C GLN A 646 -30.14 -2.21 27.43
N LEU A 647 -29.00 -2.08 26.73
CA LEU A 647 -27.72 -2.66 27.16
C LEU A 647 -27.20 -2.03 28.45
N GLN A 648 -27.33 -0.72 28.65
CA GLN A 648 -26.96 -0.07 29.91
C GLN A 648 -27.77 -0.61 31.09
N ILE A 649 -29.10 -0.72 30.94
CA ILE A 649 -29.99 -1.27 31.99
C ILE A 649 -29.58 -2.70 32.37
N VAL A 650 -29.24 -3.54 31.38
CA VAL A 650 -28.75 -4.91 31.62
C VAL A 650 -27.35 -4.91 32.27
N SER A 651 -26.48 -3.96 31.94
CA SER A 651 -25.18 -3.79 32.60
C SER A 651 -25.33 -3.45 34.08
N ASP A 652 -26.22 -2.50 34.41
CA ASP A 652 -26.50 -2.07 35.79
C ASP A 652 -27.13 -3.22 36.61
N GLN A 653 -28.02 -4.00 35.99
CA GLN A 653 -28.56 -5.23 36.58
C GLN A 653 -27.48 -6.28 36.85
N ASN A 654 -26.52 -6.48 35.95
CA ASN A 654 -25.42 -7.42 36.17
C ASN A 654 -24.50 -7.02 37.32
N GLU A 655 -24.16 -5.74 37.48
CA GLU A 655 -23.33 -5.29 38.62
C GLU A 655 -24.08 -5.39 39.96
N THR A 656 -25.39 -5.14 39.99
CA THR A 656 -26.19 -5.41 41.22
C THR A 656 -26.21 -6.90 41.56
N LEU A 657 -26.52 -7.80 40.61
CA LEU A 657 -26.47 -9.26 40.81
C LEU A 657 -25.10 -9.76 41.28
N LYS A 658 -24.01 -9.19 40.75
CA LYS A 658 -22.62 -9.50 41.13
C LYS A 658 -22.29 -9.11 42.57
N SER A 659 -22.76 -7.94 43.03
CA SER A 659 -22.66 -7.55 44.45
C SER A 659 -23.46 -8.50 45.37
N ASP A 660 -24.62 -8.96 44.89
CA ASP A 660 -25.53 -9.85 45.59
C ASP A 660 -24.96 -11.28 45.69
N ILE A 661 -24.21 -11.73 44.67
CA ILE A 661 -23.42 -12.97 44.68
C ILE A 661 -22.27 -12.85 45.68
N HIS A 662 -21.48 -11.77 45.62
CA HIS A 662 -20.31 -11.60 46.52
C HIS A 662 -20.73 -11.53 48.00
N LYS A 663 -21.87 -10.89 48.29
CA LYS A 663 -22.46 -10.92 49.64
C LYS A 663 -22.79 -12.35 50.11
N ARG A 664 -23.49 -13.14 49.29
CA ARG A 664 -23.79 -14.55 49.60
C ARG A 664 -22.53 -15.37 49.80
N GLU A 665 -21.47 -15.09 49.05
CA GLU A 665 -20.15 -15.73 49.21
C GLU A 665 -19.51 -15.40 50.55
N THR A 666 -19.59 -14.13 51.02
CA THR A 666 -19.14 -13.77 52.38
C THR A 666 -19.98 -14.42 53.48
N ASP A 667 -21.31 -14.51 53.31
CA ASP A 667 -22.21 -15.21 54.24
C ASP A 667 -21.85 -16.72 54.32
N ILE A 668 -21.53 -17.35 53.19
CA ILE A 668 -21.08 -18.75 53.12
C ILE A 668 -19.73 -18.94 53.85
N GLN A 669 -18.78 -18.02 53.71
CA GLN A 669 -17.48 -18.13 54.41
C GLN A 669 -17.62 -18.04 55.94
N ASP A 670 -18.49 -17.16 56.45
CA ASP A 670 -18.80 -17.08 57.89
C ASP A 670 -19.46 -18.38 58.40
N VAL A 671 -20.41 -18.95 57.66
CA VAL A 671 -21.03 -20.24 58.00
C VAL A 671 -20.00 -21.38 57.99
N LEU A 672 -19.09 -21.43 57.02
CA LEU A 672 -18.00 -22.41 56.97
C LEU A 672 -17.03 -22.24 58.16
N MET A 673 -16.71 -21.00 58.54
CA MET A 673 -15.85 -20.73 59.70
C MET A 673 -16.51 -21.21 61.00
N LYS A 674 -17.80 -20.92 61.18
CA LYS A 674 -18.61 -21.39 62.33
C LYS A 674 -18.71 -22.92 62.38
N LEU A 675 -18.93 -23.58 61.25
CA LEU A 675 -18.89 -25.04 61.15
C LEU A 675 -17.50 -25.60 61.54
N GLY A 676 -16.42 -24.97 61.09
CA GLY A 676 -15.05 -25.33 61.46
C GLY A 676 -14.71 -25.13 62.94
N PHE A 677 -15.41 -24.23 63.66
CA PHE A 677 -15.34 -24.16 65.12
C PHE A 677 -16.15 -25.30 65.78
N ALA A 678 -17.39 -25.54 65.33
CA ALA A 678 -18.25 -26.59 65.86
C ALA A 678 -17.62 -27.99 65.71
N MET A 679 -17.04 -28.30 64.55
CA MET A 679 -16.32 -29.56 64.31
C MET A 679 -15.13 -29.75 65.25
N ARG A 680 -14.34 -28.68 65.52
CA ARG A 680 -13.20 -28.77 66.43
C ARG A 680 -13.61 -28.98 67.90
N GLU A 681 -14.76 -28.46 68.33
CA GLU A 681 -15.26 -28.73 69.68
C GLU A 681 -15.96 -30.09 69.80
N ALA A 682 -16.63 -30.55 68.74
CA ALA A 682 -17.14 -31.92 68.65
C ALA A 682 -16.01 -32.96 68.73
N GLU A 683 -14.90 -32.73 68.01
CA GLU A 683 -13.71 -33.58 68.04
C GLU A 683 -13.07 -33.62 69.44
N LYS A 684 -12.86 -32.47 70.10
CA LYS A 684 -12.42 -32.46 71.51
C LYS A 684 -13.39 -33.21 72.42
N SER A 685 -14.70 -33.14 72.17
CA SER A 685 -15.70 -33.88 72.95
C SER A 685 -15.61 -35.39 72.73
N SER A 686 -15.38 -35.81 71.48
CA SER A 686 -15.09 -37.21 71.13
C SER A 686 -13.85 -37.70 71.91
N GLN A 687 -12.75 -36.95 71.88
CA GLN A 687 -11.53 -37.28 72.62
C GLN A 687 -11.71 -37.26 74.15
N ARG A 688 -12.58 -36.39 74.69
CA ARG A 688 -12.99 -36.43 76.11
C ARG A 688 -13.74 -37.73 76.44
N ALA A 689 -14.67 -38.15 75.58
CA ALA A 689 -15.41 -39.40 75.76
C ALA A 689 -14.51 -40.64 75.65
N VAL A 690 -13.58 -40.67 74.69
CA VAL A 690 -12.60 -41.78 74.53
C VAL A 690 -11.78 -41.97 75.82
N ARG A 691 -11.22 -40.89 76.39
CA ARG A 691 -10.46 -40.98 77.66
C ARG A 691 -11.30 -41.49 78.82
N VAL A 692 -12.58 -41.11 78.90
CA VAL A 692 -13.50 -41.63 79.92
C VAL A 692 -13.80 -43.12 79.70
N THR A 693 -13.91 -43.60 78.45
CA THR A 693 -14.04 -45.05 78.19
C THR A 693 -12.76 -45.82 78.52
N GLU A 694 -11.58 -45.28 78.23
CA GLU A 694 -10.28 -45.87 78.62
C GLU A 694 -10.16 -45.99 80.14
N GLU A 695 -10.56 -44.96 80.90
CA GLU A 695 -10.58 -44.97 82.37
C GLU A 695 -11.61 -45.96 82.94
N LEU A 696 -12.79 -46.07 82.32
CA LEU A 696 -13.81 -47.07 82.69
C LEU A 696 -13.34 -48.50 82.43
N ASP A 697 -12.61 -48.76 81.34
CA ASP A 697 -12.08 -50.09 81.05
C ASP A 697 -10.84 -50.42 81.89
N ALA A 698 -9.99 -49.44 82.23
CA ALA A 698 -8.92 -49.62 83.22
C ALA A 698 -9.46 -49.94 84.62
N THR A 699 -10.52 -49.25 85.07
CA THR A 699 -11.16 -49.55 86.37
C THR A 699 -11.92 -50.87 86.35
N ARG A 700 -12.55 -51.28 85.23
CA ARG A 700 -13.08 -52.63 85.04
C ARG A 700 -11.99 -53.71 85.11
N ALA A 701 -10.85 -53.49 84.46
CA ALA A 701 -9.71 -54.42 84.50
C ALA A 701 -9.17 -54.58 85.93
N SER A 702 -8.99 -53.47 86.66
CA SER A 702 -8.60 -53.49 88.08
C SER A 702 -9.63 -54.24 88.95
N ASN A 703 -10.93 -53.97 88.78
CA ASN A 703 -12.00 -54.68 89.49
C ASN A 703 -12.02 -56.18 89.16
N SER A 704 -11.74 -56.57 87.91
CA SER A 704 -11.65 -57.99 87.53
C SER A 704 -10.44 -58.68 88.16
N ALA A 705 -9.27 -58.01 88.21
CA ALA A 705 -8.09 -58.51 88.88
C ALA A 705 -8.33 -58.70 90.39
N MET A 706 -8.86 -57.67 91.07
CA MET A 706 -9.25 -57.75 92.49
C MET A 706 -10.26 -58.88 92.75
N LYS A 707 -11.22 -59.11 91.85
CA LYS A 707 -12.14 -60.25 91.95
C LYS A 707 -11.40 -61.58 91.85
N THR A 708 -10.48 -61.75 90.91
CA THR A 708 -9.69 -62.99 90.81
C THR A 708 -8.81 -63.23 92.03
N GLU A 709 -8.24 -62.19 92.66
CA GLU A 709 -7.53 -62.35 93.95
C GLU A 709 -8.48 -62.69 95.10
N LEU A 710 -9.67 -62.09 95.16
CA LEU A 710 -10.69 -62.44 96.14
C LEU A 710 -11.13 -63.92 96.01
N ASP A 711 -11.32 -64.40 94.79
CA ASP A 711 -11.71 -65.79 94.53
C ASP A 711 -10.53 -66.77 94.75
N LYS A 712 -9.27 -66.37 94.50
CA LYS A 712 -8.07 -67.10 94.97
C LYS A 712 -7.98 -67.17 96.50
N LEU A 713 -8.32 -66.08 97.20
CA LEU A 713 -8.35 -66.05 98.67
C LEU A 713 -9.45 -66.96 99.22
N LYS A 714 -10.65 -66.97 98.63
CA LYS A 714 -11.69 -67.97 98.96
C LYS A 714 -11.20 -69.40 98.76
N ALA A 715 -10.55 -69.69 97.62
CA ALA A 715 -10.00 -71.02 97.34
C ALA A 715 -8.90 -71.41 98.35
N ARG A 716 -8.05 -70.48 98.80
CA ARG A 716 -7.08 -70.71 99.90
C ARG A 716 -7.78 -70.97 101.24
N VAL A 717 -8.82 -70.22 101.58
CA VAL A 717 -9.61 -70.44 102.81
C VAL A 717 -10.31 -71.79 102.77
N GLN A 718 -10.94 -72.16 101.65
CA GLN A 718 -11.56 -73.48 101.46
C GLN A 718 -10.51 -74.60 101.50
N SER A 719 -9.33 -74.42 100.89
CA SER A 719 -8.24 -75.41 100.96
C SER A 719 -7.65 -75.53 102.36
N ASN A 720 -7.60 -74.44 103.14
CA ASN A 720 -7.18 -74.47 104.53
C ASN A 720 -8.23 -75.16 105.41
N GLN A 721 -9.52 -74.90 105.18
CA GLN A 721 -10.63 -75.58 105.86
C GLN A 721 -10.60 -77.09 105.55
N LEU A 722 -10.47 -77.48 104.27
CA LEU A 722 -10.32 -78.88 103.87
C LEU A 722 -9.06 -79.53 104.45
N ARG A 723 -7.98 -78.79 104.66
CA ARG A 723 -6.79 -79.30 105.35
C ARG A 723 -7.02 -79.46 106.86
N GLU A 724 -7.66 -78.49 107.51
CA GLU A 724 -7.98 -78.55 108.94
C GLU A 724 -9.01 -79.67 109.22
N ASP A 725 -9.96 -79.88 108.31
CA ASP A 725 -10.94 -80.95 108.38
C ASP A 725 -10.34 -82.31 107.99
N ALA A 726 -9.34 -82.35 107.11
CA ALA A 726 -8.51 -83.54 106.89
C ALA A 726 -7.60 -83.86 108.09
N GLU A 727 -7.07 -82.85 108.78
CA GLU A 727 -6.31 -83.02 110.03
C GLU A 727 -7.22 -83.54 111.17
N LYS A 728 -8.46 -83.03 111.27
CA LYS A 728 -9.51 -83.59 112.15
C LYS A 728 -9.93 -85.02 111.75
N ALA A 729 -10.06 -85.31 110.45
CA ALA A 729 -10.38 -86.66 109.97
C ALA A 729 -9.23 -87.65 110.23
N ASN A 730 -7.97 -87.22 110.09
CA ASN A 730 -6.79 -87.99 110.44
C ASN A 730 -6.70 -88.23 111.96
N ALA A 731 -7.27 -87.32 112.78
CA ALA A 731 -7.49 -87.52 114.20
C ALA A 731 -8.73 -88.36 114.57
N MET A 732 -9.58 -88.76 113.60
CA MET A 732 -10.81 -89.55 113.83
C MET A 732 -10.90 -90.87 113.07
N LEU A 733 -9.93 -91.23 112.21
CA LEU A 733 -9.91 -92.53 111.51
C LEU A 733 -9.14 -93.61 112.26
N SER A 734 -9.52 -93.82 113.53
CA SER A 734 -9.20 -95.01 114.32
C SER A 734 -10.42 -95.95 114.48
N ALA A 735 -11.27 -96.05 113.45
CA ALA A 735 -12.36 -97.04 113.37
C ALA A 735 -12.94 -97.17 111.94
N GLY A 736 -13.61 -98.30 111.64
CA GLY A 736 -14.98 -98.14 111.12
C GLY A 736 -15.38 -98.51 109.68
N ASN A 737 -14.59 -99.29 108.93
CA ASN A 737 -15.05 -100.34 107.98
C ASN A 737 -16.28 -100.15 107.01
N ASN A 738 -16.05 -100.45 105.73
CA ASN A 738 -16.98 -101.07 104.73
C ASN A 738 -18.12 -100.32 103.97
N ASN A 739 -17.93 -100.31 102.63
CA ASN A 739 -18.84 -100.80 101.56
C ASN A 739 -20.07 -100.03 100.98
N ASN A 740 -20.00 -99.94 99.63
CA ASN A 740 -21.04 -100.17 98.60
C ASN A 740 -22.10 -99.10 98.17
N GLN A 741 -21.96 -98.74 96.89
CA GLN A 741 -22.98 -98.75 95.81
C GLN A 741 -24.06 -97.66 95.67
N ARG A 742 -24.15 -97.20 94.40
CA ARG A 742 -25.34 -96.85 93.58
C ARG A 742 -25.98 -95.45 93.63
N ASN A 743 -26.39 -95.05 92.41
CA ASN A 743 -27.35 -93.99 92.01
C ASN A 743 -26.86 -92.52 92.16
N SER A 744 -27.13 -91.52 91.28
CA SER A 744 -28.14 -91.28 90.20
C SER A 744 -29.51 -90.79 90.69
N PRO A 745 -30.24 -89.87 89.99
CA PRO A 745 -29.84 -88.69 89.18
C PRO A 745 -30.75 -87.44 89.46
N TYR A 746 -30.83 -86.46 88.53
CA TYR A 746 -31.88 -85.39 88.42
C TYR A 746 -31.89 -84.31 89.56
N SER A 747 -32.52 -83.13 89.47
CA SER A 747 -33.04 -82.30 88.35
C SER A 747 -33.41 -80.86 88.80
N GLU A 748 -33.75 -79.99 87.82
CA GLU A 748 -34.70 -78.84 87.88
C GLU A 748 -34.38 -77.59 88.75
N ASP A 749 -35.10 -76.46 88.65
CA ASP A 749 -35.65 -75.64 87.52
C ASP A 749 -36.33 -74.37 88.12
N ILE A 750 -36.97 -73.50 87.31
CA ILE A 750 -37.91 -72.40 87.66
C ILE A 750 -37.20 -71.14 88.25
N ASN A 751 -37.30 -69.91 87.69
CA ASN A 751 -38.41 -68.93 87.54
C ASN A 751 -38.91 -68.33 88.90
N ASP A 752 -39.53 -67.13 89.02
CA ASP A 752 -40.09 -66.18 88.03
C ASP A 752 -40.25 -64.72 88.59
N GLU A 753 -40.76 -63.78 87.76
CA GLU A 753 -41.57 -62.57 88.12
C GLU A 753 -40.92 -61.40 88.96
N VAL A 754 -41.36 -60.12 89.07
CA VAL A 754 -42.43 -59.22 88.52
C VAL A 754 -42.09 -57.73 88.86
N GLN A 755 -42.59 -56.58 88.34
CA GLN A 755 -43.38 -56.04 87.20
C GLN A 755 -42.73 -54.66 86.83
N ARG A 756 -42.68 -54.13 85.59
CA ARG A 756 -43.74 -53.62 84.68
C ARG A 756 -44.49 -52.33 85.14
N ARG A 757 -44.41 -51.24 84.34
CA ARG A 757 -45.49 -50.21 84.18
C ARG A 757 -45.42 -49.57 82.77
N LYS A 758 -46.55 -49.05 82.27
CA LYS A 758 -46.74 -48.52 80.89
C LYS A 758 -47.31 -47.10 80.92
N GLN A 759 -47.08 -46.32 79.85
CA GLN A 759 -48.09 -45.46 79.20
C GLN A 759 -47.86 -45.45 77.67
N GLY A 760 -48.86 -45.04 76.88
CA GLY A 760 -48.73 -44.91 75.43
C GLY A 760 -50.01 -44.42 74.72
N ILE A 761 -49.83 -43.50 73.76
CA ILE A 761 -50.84 -42.85 72.89
C ILE A 761 -50.07 -42.38 71.64
N SER A 762 -50.51 -42.41 70.38
CA SER A 762 -51.47 -43.27 69.66
C SER A 762 -51.17 -43.15 68.14
N LEU A 763 -51.79 -43.98 67.30
CA LEU A 763 -51.48 -44.08 65.86
C LEU A 763 -51.95 -42.88 65.01
N ARG A 764 -51.14 -42.49 64.02
CA ARG A 764 -51.66 -42.07 62.71
C ARG A 764 -50.68 -42.40 61.57
N ARG A 765 -51.22 -42.82 60.42
CA ARG A 765 -50.53 -43.44 59.28
C ARG A 765 -50.36 -42.42 58.14
N LEU A 766 -49.15 -42.22 57.62
CA LEU A 766 -48.90 -41.45 56.40
C LEU A 766 -47.87 -42.12 55.46
N VAL A 767 -48.42 -42.87 54.50
CA VAL A 767 -48.02 -43.08 53.09
C VAL A 767 -46.57 -42.80 52.68
N PHE A 768 -45.90 -43.82 52.10
CA PHE A 768 -44.70 -43.68 51.27
C PHE A 768 -44.94 -42.73 50.08
N GLY A 769 -44.16 -41.66 49.99
CA GLY A 769 -44.33 -40.59 48.99
C GLY A 769 -43.12 -40.36 48.09
N GLY A 770 -42.59 -41.39 47.44
CA GLY A 770 -41.49 -41.25 46.49
C GLY A 770 -41.89 -40.41 45.27
N ARG A 771 -41.41 -39.16 45.17
CA ARG A 771 -41.59 -38.31 43.99
C ARG A 771 -40.26 -38.02 43.30
N SER A 772 -40.00 -38.77 42.23
CA SER A 772 -39.12 -38.30 41.17
C SER A 772 -39.68 -37.01 40.57
N ARG A 773 -38.85 -35.98 40.42
CA ARG A 773 -39.09 -34.90 39.47
C ARG A 773 -37.89 -34.78 38.53
N ARG A 774 -37.93 -35.62 37.49
CA ARG A 774 -37.34 -35.26 36.19
C ARG A 774 -38.06 -34.00 35.70
N ASN A 775 -37.29 -32.97 35.32
CA ASN A 775 -37.64 -31.79 34.51
C ASN A 775 -36.58 -30.71 34.79
N GLY A 776 -35.85 -30.17 33.83
CA GLY A 776 -35.76 -30.54 32.41
C GLY A 776 -34.91 -29.53 31.66
N TRP A 777 -33.79 -29.96 31.08
CA TRP A 777 -32.99 -29.08 30.22
C TRP A 777 -33.80 -28.74 28.96
N ARG A 778 -34.00 -27.45 28.71
CA ARG A 778 -34.54 -26.93 27.45
C ARG A 778 -33.60 -25.84 26.95
N LEU A 779 -32.77 -26.17 25.97
CA LEU A 779 -32.29 -25.17 25.03
C LEU A 779 -33.49 -24.68 24.21
N THR A 780 -33.59 -23.37 24.04
CA THR A 780 -34.17 -22.71 22.86
C THR A 780 -33.58 -21.31 22.82
N GLU A 781 -32.84 -21.04 21.74
CA GLU A 781 -32.57 -19.72 21.12
C GLU A 781 -32.04 -18.60 22.03
#